data_AF-A0AA42UEP1-F1
#
_entry.id   AF-A0AA42UEP1-F1
#
_cell.length_a   1.000
_cell.length_b   1.000
_cell.length_c   1.000
_cell.angle_alpha   90.00
_cell.angle_beta   90.00
_cell.angle_gamma   90.00
#
_symmetry.space_group_name_H-M   'P 1'
#
loop_
_entity.id
_entity.type
_entity.pdbx_description
1 polymer ?
#
loop_
_entity_poly.entity_id
_entity_poly.type
_entity_poly.pdbx_seq_one_letter_code
_entity_poly.pdbx_strand_id
1 'polypeptide(L)'
;KTLDDYPVIPPASKKVSVISSDLTLHIGFDTEYVFNPETRQNDILSYQSYVVLPDNTGISNIIYPPDSQKKSRLSFKEFLCQTITPLLETGVITKWPGIINIYAHFIRADIASFANFWSDYKILLKGIRGTVSSFKNRYGIDFDEQQERRVKTEQIMFDKRTSPPRCSNVAFIDTLLITPGGMGLAECGELLGLPKLTIPAPYSITNMREYLLGDRAGFEAYALRDAEIAVRYALQVRNFCARELMIDRVPATIGAMAVSRFTKTLKENNMSPEVCLGTHIKTRELWLTEKQAFRTIKNPASVPSRELFETFPINCYHGGRNECFMMGVTPSDHWYDYDLAGAYTTGLLDILTPDYGNIRLSKNPDDYCGHVMGFALVTFRFPESVPYPSLPVRTDQYGLFFPLSGESWATAPEIELALSLGAEMTIHNGIIVPWICDTSPHNSESTSVFLPFVQQVRENRNRHIKGSLEEKFWKEIGNSLYGKLAQGLRAKTAFDTARGVNRSLPPSSVTQPFFAAHVTGFIRAVVGELMNALPSDSTVVSVTTDGFLTNYPLDKINMSGPLSSRFQSLCDIVDPGSSMLTCKHEVSQLIAMKTRGQLTYRAIQGKPVVHARAGVKPPADIPRSDYNDYMVDLYLNRLPGQTLSRSTLISTREMWLSESDLVSREQDIRLNLEFDFKRQPVQPAMNEGHLLMFSRPWDNMEEALQQRSLFDDWRQTHTLKTLADWDDWCDFLYCRTVFSDMKLKVGSKRSDDILVRLFLRALTQCQWGLMLKDKKSYSCKEVAEWLTSEGYSVTVTDVKNAVRAKIPQMKFSSVTPRMKSLMDIIARKYPTFCLPV
;
A
#
# COMPACT_ATOMS: atom_id res chain seq x y z
N LYS A 1 28.05 28.16 -29.09
CA LYS A 1 27.81 27.62 -30.45
C LYS A 1 26.31 27.52 -30.62
N THR A 2 25.75 28.26 -31.56
CA THR A 2 24.32 28.30 -31.89
C THR A 2 23.94 27.08 -32.73
N LEU A 3 22.64 26.79 -32.81
CA LEU A 3 22.05 25.58 -33.39
C LEU A 3 22.29 25.39 -34.91
N ASP A 4 22.92 26.36 -35.58
CA ASP A 4 23.08 26.38 -37.05
C ASP A 4 24.40 25.77 -37.56
N ASP A 5 25.29 25.30 -36.67
CA ASP A 5 26.62 24.76 -37.05
C ASP A 5 26.64 23.24 -37.36
N TYR A 6 25.49 22.55 -37.43
CA TYR A 6 25.43 21.12 -37.75
C TYR A 6 24.92 20.89 -39.19
N PRO A 7 25.76 20.43 -40.12
CA PRO A 7 25.32 20.12 -41.48
C PRO A 7 24.27 19.00 -41.46
N VAL A 8 23.12 19.32 -42.06
CA VAL A 8 21.98 18.44 -42.31
C VAL A 8 22.36 17.48 -43.45
N ILE A 9 22.19 16.19 -43.16
CA ILE A 9 21.98 14.99 -44.00
C ILE A 9 22.86 13.86 -43.47
N PRO A 10 22.32 12.92 -42.65
CA PRO A 10 22.96 11.63 -42.48
C PRO A 10 22.81 10.83 -43.78
N PRO A 11 23.85 10.11 -44.23
CA PRO A 11 23.72 9.21 -45.37
C PRO A 11 22.68 8.12 -45.06
N ALA A 12 21.82 7.85 -46.04
CA ALA A 12 20.81 6.81 -45.96
C ALA A 12 21.45 5.44 -45.68
N SER A 13 21.39 4.99 -44.42
CA SER A 13 21.69 3.59 -44.10
C SER A 13 20.44 2.73 -44.26
N LYS A 14 20.21 2.27 -45.50
CA LYS A 14 19.46 1.04 -45.75
C LYS A 14 20.26 -0.13 -45.16
N LYS A 15 19.75 -0.75 -44.10
CA LYS A 15 19.78 -2.20 -43.87
C LYS A 15 18.71 -2.52 -42.83
N VAL A 16 17.58 -3.06 -43.29
CA VAL A 16 16.63 -3.76 -42.40
C VAL A 16 17.43 -4.93 -41.83
N SER A 17 17.73 -4.89 -40.54
CA SER A 17 18.47 -5.93 -39.85
C SER A 17 17.61 -7.19 -39.77
N VAL A 18 17.97 -8.16 -40.61
CA VAL A 18 17.39 -9.51 -40.66
C VAL A 18 17.82 -10.26 -39.40
N ILE A 19 16.86 -10.75 -38.62
CA ILE A 19 17.13 -11.68 -37.51
C ILE A 19 17.67 -13.00 -38.05
N SER A 20 18.54 -13.68 -37.29
CA SER A 20 19.26 -14.86 -37.81
C SER A 20 18.37 -16.04 -38.17
N SER A 21 17.27 -16.26 -37.45
CA SER A 21 16.31 -17.34 -37.71
C SER A 21 14.99 -17.10 -36.98
N ASP A 22 14.05 -18.01 -37.16
CA ASP A 22 12.81 -18.16 -36.36
C ASP A 22 13.03 -18.89 -35.03
N LEU A 23 14.14 -19.64 -34.88
CA LEU A 23 14.51 -20.30 -33.63
C LEU A 23 14.43 -19.33 -32.44
N THR A 24 13.65 -19.74 -31.44
CA THR A 24 13.44 -19.04 -30.18
C THR A 24 14.06 -19.83 -29.04
N LEU A 25 14.90 -19.19 -28.22
CA LEU A 25 15.41 -19.76 -26.99
C LEU A 25 14.82 -19.05 -25.76
N HIS A 26 14.59 -19.83 -24.72
CA HIS A 26 14.17 -19.37 -23.40
C HIS A 26 15.31 -19.63 -22.43
N ILE A 27 15.85 -18.58 -21.81
CA ILE A 27 17.05 -18.69 -20.99
C ILE A 27 16.73 -18.14 -19.60
N GLY A 28 16.79 -19.02 -18.61
CA GLY A 28 16.81 -18.64 -17.20
C GLY A 28 18.17 -18.08 -16.85
N PHE A 29 18.19 -17.00 -16.07
CA PHE A 29 19.40 -16.26 -15.72
C PHE A 29 19.38 -15.92 -14.25
N ASP A 30 20.54 -16.11 -13.61
CA ASP A 30 20.79 -15.78 -12.22
C ASP A 30 22.28 -15.40 -12.06
N THR A 31 22.62 -14.70 -10.98
CA THR A 31 24.02 -14.40 -10.63
C THR A 31 24.28 -14.56 -9.15
N GLU A 32 25.39 -15.21 -8.83
CA GLU A 32 25.87 -15.31 -7.46
C GLU A 32 26.99 -14.32 -7.21
N TYR A 33 26.89 -13.59 -6.10
CA TYR A 33 27.83 -12.54 -5.73
C TYR A 33 27.99 -12.42 -4.22
N VAL A 34 29.06 -11.73 -3.81
CA VAL A 34 29.27 -11.31 -2.43
C VAL A 34 29.48 -9.79 -2.38
N PHE A 35 28.85 -9.11 -1.43
CA PHE A 35 29.05 -7.68 -1.27
C PHE A 35 30.46 -7.40 -0.73
N ASN A 36 31.21 -6.53 -1.42
CA ASN A 36 32.52 -6.09 -1.01
C ASN A 36 32.42 -4.74 -0.28
N PRO A 37 32.65 -4.69 1.04
CA PRO A 37 32.49 -3.46 1.83
C PRO A 37 33.51 -2.38 1.48
N GLU A 38 34.69 -2.75 0.98
CA GLU A 38 35.75 -1.79 0.63
C GLU A 38 35.41 -1.04 -0.66
N THR A 39 34.96 -1.76 -1.69
CA THR A 39 34.61 -1.17 -2.99
C THR A 39 33.16 -0.68 -3.04
N ARG A 40 32.33 -1.09 -2.05
CA ARG A 40 30.87 -0.90 -1.99
C ARG A 40 30.15 -1.43 -3.24
N GLN A 41 30.66 -2.52 -3.80
CA GLN A 41 30.15 -3.17 -5.02
C GLN A 41 30.04 -4.68 -4.80
N ASN A 42 29.37 -5.37 -5.71
CA ASN A 42 29.25 -6.82 -5.66
C ASN A 42 30.43 -7.48 -6.39
N ASP A 43 31.14 -8.35 -5.70
CA ASP A 43 32.12 -9.25 -6.31
C ASP A 43 31.35 -10.42 -6.93
N ILE A 44 31.24 -10.45 -8.25
CA ILE A 44 30.49 -11.49 -8.97
C ILE A 44 31.29 -12.79 -8.96
N LEU A 45 30.68 -13.87 -8.47
CA LEU A 45 31.32 -15.17 -8.33
C LEU A 45 31.03 -16.08 -9.52
N SER A 46 29.82 -15.98 -10.10
CA SER A 46 29.43 -16.80 -11.25
C SER A 46 28.17 -16.25 -11.92
N TYR A 47 27.98 -16.64 -13.19
CA TYR A 47 26.80 -16.37 -13.99
C TYR A 47 26.16 -17.70 -14.41
N GLN A 48 24.87 -17.87 -14.13
CA GLN A 48 24.14 -19.09 -14.43
C GLN A 48 23.19 -18.88 -15.59
N SER A 49 23.10 -19.90 -16.43
CA SER A 49 22.12 -19.96 -17.50
C SER A 49 21.45 -21.33 -17.54
N TYR A 50 20.14 -21.34 -17.74
CA TYR A 50 19.37 -22.54 -18.03
C TYR A 50 18.59 -22.34 -19.32
N VAL A 51 19.07 -22.96 -20.41
CA VAL A 51 18.48 -22.83 -21.74
C VAL A 51 17.41 -23.91 -21.91
N VAL A 52 16.18 -23.49 -22.20
CA VAL A 52 15.08 -24.37 -22.60
C VAL A 52 14.89 -24.25 -24.12
N LEU A 53 15.05 -25.39 -24.79
CA LEU A 53 14.88 -25.56 -26.22
C LEU A 53 13.40 -25.71 -26.63
N PRO A 54 13.05 -25.60 -27.92
CA PRO A 54 11.66 -25.76 -28.39
C PRO A 54 11.01 -27.11 -28.08
N ASP A 55 11.80 -28.17 -27.95
CA ASP A 55 11.37 -29.51 -27.54
C ASP A 55 11.26 -29.68 -26.01
N ASN A 56 11.40 -28.58 -25.26
CA ASN A 56 11.39 -28.50 -23.80
C ASN A 56 12.61 -29.14 -23.10
N THR A 57 13.65 -29.51 -23.86
CA THR A 57 14.93 -29.96 -23.31
C THR A 57 15.63 -28.80 -22.60
N GLY A 58 16.13 -29.05 -21.38
CA GLY A 58 16.81 -28.07 -20.56
C GLY A 58 18.32 -28.30 -20.53
N ILE A 59 19.10 -27.23 -20.67
CA ILE A 59 20.57 -27.28 -20.69
C ILE A 59 21.12 -26.22 -19.75
N SER A 60 21.83 -26.66 -18.72
CA SER A 60 22.49 -25.80 -17.75
C SER A 60 23.88 -25.39 -18.23
N ASN A 61 24.28 -24.18 -17.87
CA ASN A 61 25.64 -23.70 -18.04
C ASN A 61 25.97 -22.69 -16.93
N ILE A 62 27.19 -22.75 -16.40
CA ILE A 62 27.68 -21.83 -15.38
C ILE A 62 29.05 -21.29 -15.82
N ILE A 63 29.21 -19.97 -15.73
CA ILE A 63 30.42 -19.27 -16.15
C ILE A 63 31.04 -18.56 -14.96
N TYR A 64 32.32 -18.79 -14.74
CA TYR A 64 33.10 -18.15 -13.69
C TYR A 64 33.93 -16.99 -14.28
N PRO A 65 33.80 -15.75 -13.76
CA PRO A 65 34.69 -14.67 -14.14
C PRO A 65 36.14 -14.99 -13.71
N PRO A 66 37.16 -14.45 -14.41
CA PRO A 66 38.56 -14.74 -14.11
C PRO A 66 39.00 -14.32 -12.69
N ASP A 67 38.44 -13.21 -12.20
CA ASP A 67 38.62 -12.71 -10.84
C ASP A 67 37.38 -11.91 -10.38
N SER A 68 37.37 -11.49 -9.11
CA SER A 68 36.25 -10.76 -8.52
C SER A 68 36.22 -9.26 -8.84
N GLN A 69 37.18 -8.74 -9.61
CA GLN A 69 37.24 -7.31 -9.91
C GLN A 69 36.16 -6.93 -10.93
N LYS A 70 35.60 -5.72 -10.78
CA LYS A 70 34.55 -5.20 -11.69
C LYS A 70 34.95 -5.21 -13.17
N LYS A 71 36.24 -5.03 -13.48
CA LYS A 71 36.77 -5.08 -14.85
C LYS A 71 36.67 -6.46 -15.51
N SER A 72 36.55 -7.51 -14.69
CA SER A 72 36.53 -8.92 -15.10
C SER A 72 35.11 -9.46 -15.24
N ARG A 73 34.09 -8.63 -14.94
CA ARG A 73 32.69 -8.96 -15.22
C ARG A 73 32.49 -9.19 -16.71
N LEU A 74 31.68 -10.18 -17.05
CA LEU A 74 31.28 -10.41 -18.42
C LEU A 74 30.42 -9.24 -18.92
N SER A 75 30.56 -8.90 -20.20
CA SER A 75 29.49 -8.19 -20.88
C SER A 75 28.30 -9.14 -21.09
N PHE A 76 27.09 -8.59 -21.16
CA PHE A 76 25.89 -9.40 -21.42
C PHE A 76 25.98 -10.16 -22.75
N LYS A 77 26.64 -9.55 -23.74
CA LYS A 77 26.89 -10.16 -25.04
C LYS A 77 27.83 -11.37 -24.93
N GLU A 78 28.92 -11.26 -24.18
CA GLU A 78 29.85 -12.37 -23.95
C GLU A 78 29.18 -13.53 -23.24
N PHE A 79 28.38 -13.24 -22.21
CA PHE A 79 27.58 -14.24 -21.51
C PHE A 79 26.68 -15.05 -22.47
N LEU A 80 25.94 -14.37 -23.36
CA LEU A 80 25.12 -15.04 -24.36
C LEU A 80 25.97 -15.82 -25.38
N CYS A 81 27.11 -15.28 -25.83
CA CYS A 81 28.01 -16.01 -26.72
C CYS A 81 28.52 -17.31 -26.09
N GLN A 82 28.95 -17.26 -24.83
CA GLN A 82 29.45 -18.43 -24.11
C GLN A 82 28.34 -19.42 -23.76
N THR A 83 27.09 -18.97 -23.67
CA THR A 83 25.93 -19.84 -23.45
C THR A 83 25.47 -20.53 -24.75
N ILE A 84 25.44 -19.83 -25.88
CA ILE A 84 24.80 -20.30 -27.12
C ILE A 84 25.79 -21.00 -28.06
N THR A 85 27.05 -20.55 -28.12
CA THR A 85 28.04 -21.11 -29.04
C THR A 85 28.29 -22.61 -28.82
N PRO A 86 28.44 -23.09 -27.56
CA PRO A 86 28.60 -24.53 -27.32
C PRO A 86 27.40 -25.36 -27.82
N LEU A 87 26.18 -24.83 -27.71
CA LEU A 87 24.98 -25.52 -28.21
C LEU A 87 24.99 -25.67 -29.73
N LEU A 88 25.56 -24.70 -30.43
CA LEU A 88 25.69 -24.74 -31.88
C LEU A 88 26.82 -25.69 -32.31
N GLU A 89 27.96 -25.65 -31.62
CA GLU A 89 29.13 -26.49 -31.92
C GLU A 89 28.88 -27.98 -31.64
N THR A 90 28.11 -28.29 -30.59
CA THR A 90 27.69 -29.64 -30.24
C THR A 90 26.51 -30.15 -31.07
N GLY A 91 25.95 -29.33 -31.96
CA GLY A 91 24.83 -29.68 -32.83
C GLY A 91 23.47 -29.75 -32.11
N VAL A 92 23.40 -29.32 -30.85
CA VAL A 92 22.16 -29.28 -30.05
C VAL A 92 21.16 -28.28 -30.63
N ILE A 93 21.65 -27.16 -31.15
CA ILE A 93 20.88 -26.27 -32.02
C ILE A 93 21.53 -26.22 -33.41
N THR A 94 20.71 -26.11 -34.45
CA THR A 94 21.20 -26.12 -35.84
C THR A 94 21.45 -24.73 -36.43
N LYS A 95 20.89 -23.70 -35.80
CA LYS A 95 20.96 -22.30 -36.25
C LYS A 95 21.14 -21.38 -35.05
N TRP A 96 21.75 -20.22 -35.29
CA TRP A 96 21.81 -19.17 -34.28
C TRP A 96 20.40 -18.59 -34.04
N PRO A 97 19.95 -18.47 -32.78
CA PRO A 97 18.58 -18.05 -32.48
C PRO A 97 18.32 -16.61 -32.90
N GLY A 98 17.21 -16.35 -33.60
CA GLY A 98 16.78 -14.98 -33.91
C GLY A 98 15.96 -14.34 -32.79
N ILE A 99 15.45 -15.13 -31.83
CA ILE A 99 14.71 -14.64 -30.66
C ILE A 99 15.28 -15.28 -29.39
N ILE A 100 15.60 -14.46 -28.40
CA ILE A 100 16.08 -14.89 -27.08
C ILE A 100 15.21 -14.20 -26.03
N ASN A 101 14.63 -14.98 -25.12
CA ASN A 101 13.90 -14.47 -23.97
C ASN A 101 14.69 -14.80 -22.71
N ILE A 102 15.06 -13.77 -21.95
CA ILE A 102 15.82 -13.87 -20.71
C ILE A 102 14.84 -13.75 -19.54
N TYR A 103 14.86 -14.74 -18.66
CA TYR A 103 14.01 -14.82 -17.48
C TYR A 103 14.87 -14.80 -16.24
N ALA A 104 14.54 -13.90 -15.32
CA ALA A 104 15.08 -13.91 -13.97
C ALA A 104 13.95 -13.59 -12.99
N HIS A 105 14.15 -13.87 -11.72
CA HIS A 105 13.20 -13.52 -10.67
C HIS A 105 13.76 -12.35 -9.89
N PHE A 106 13.17 -11.16 -10.05
CA PHE A 106 13.72 -9.89 -9.60
C PHE A 106 14.96 -9.44 -10.39
N ILE A 107 14.81 -9.42 -11.71
CA ILE A 107 15.87 -9.29 -12.73
C ILE A 107 16.82 -8.09 -12.54
N ARG A 108 16.39 -7.02 -11.85
CA ARG A 108 17.27 -5.89 -11.57
C ARG A 108 18.47 -6.27 -10.70
N ALA A 109 18.34 -7.34 -9.89
CA ALA A 109 19.44 -7.85 -9.09
C ALA A 109 20.58 -8.34 -9.99
N ASP A 110 20.24 -9.11 -11.02
CA ASP A 110 21.21 -9.88 -11.80
C ASP A 110 21.78 -9.10 -13.00
N ILE A 111 20.95 -8.30 -13.67
CA ILE A 111 21.39 -7.56 -14.86
C ILE A 111 22.48 -6.53 -14.57
N ALA A 112 22.52 -5.98 -13.35
CA ALA A 112 23.54 -5.02 -12.95
C ALA A 112 24.92 -5.67 -12.77
N SER A 113 24.98 -7.01 -12.70
CA SER A 113 26.20 -7.79 -12.62
C SER A 113 27.00 -7.81 -13.93
N PHE A 114 26.47 -7.31 -15.05
CA PHE A 114 27.20 -7.22 -16.32
C PHE A 114 27.99 -5.92 -16.47
N ALA A 115 29.20 -6.01 -17.03
CA ALA A 115 30.12 -4.86 -17.17
C ALA A 115 29.52 -3.69 -17.97
N ASN A 116 28.78 -4.00 -19.04
CA ASN A 116 28.24 -3.02 -19.98
C ASN A 116 26.73 -2.76 -19.80
N PHE A 117 26.12 -3.21 -18.69
CA PHE A 117 24.69 -2.97 -18.45
C PHE A 117 24.33 -1.49 -18.45
N TRP A 118 25.06 -0.70 -17.67
CA TRP A 118 24.77 0.73 -17.47
C TRP A 118 24.98 1.56 -18.74
N SER A 119 26.01 1.25 -19.52
CA SER A 119 26.33 1.96 -20.77
C SER A 119 25.40 1.60 -21.91
N ASP A 120 25.06 0.31 -22.06
CA ASP A 120 24.47 -0.21 -23.30
C ASP A 120 22.97 -0.55 -23.17
N TYR A 121 22.52 -0.92 -21.97
CA TYR A 121 21.21 -1.57 -21.78
C TYR A 121 20.27 -0.85 -20.79
N LYS A 122 20.78 0.03 -19.92
CA LYS A 122 19.99 0.77 -18.90
C LYS A 122 18.72 1.42 -19.43
N ILE A 123 18.78 2.00 -20.64
CA ILE A 123 17.66 2.72 -21.27
C ILE A 123 16.62 1.79 -21.93
N LEU A 124 16.94 0.51 -22.09
CA LEU A 124 16.05 -0.46 -22.73
C LEU A 124 15.03 -1.05 -21.75
N LEU A 125 15.32 -0.97 -20.45
CA LEU A 125 14.47 -1.52 -19.39
C LEU A 125 13.65 -0.42 -18.72
N LYS A 126 12.38 -0.71 -18.45
CA LYS A 126 11.49 0.23 -17.76
C LYS A 126 11.23 -0.21 -16.32
N GLY A 127 11.31 0.73 -15.39
CA GLY A 127 10.96 0.55 -13.98
C GLY A 127 9.47 0.25 -13.78
N ILE A 128 9.17 -0.81 -13.04
CA ILE A 128 7.80 -1.20 -12.68
C ILE A 128 7.79 -1.94 -11.34
N ARG A 129 6.89 -1.56 -10.42
CA ARG A 129 6.71 -2.20 -9.09
C ARG A 129 8.02 -2.48 -8.32
N GLY A 130 9.01 -1.59 -8.42
CA GLY A 130 10.30 -1.74 -7.73
C GLY A 130 11.32 -2.64 -8.43
N THR A 131 11.02 -3.18 -9.61
CA THR A 131 11.94 -3.92 -10.48
C THR A 131 11.96 -3.33 -11.90
N VAL A 132 12.52 -4.03 -12.89
CA VAL A 132 12.55 -3.63 -14.29
C VAL A 132 12.19 -4.78 -15.25
N SER A 133 11.75 -4.45 -16.47
CA SER A 133 11.51 -5.45 -17.52
C SER A 133 11.61 -4.78 -18.90
N SER A 134 11.79 -5.56 -19.95
CA SER A 134 11.60 -5.14 -21.34
C SER A 134 10.13 -4.90 -21.66
N PHE A 135 9.82 -3.82 -22.39
CA PHE A 135 8.46 -3.53 -22.86
C PHE A 135 8.46 -3.26 -24.37
N LYS A 136 7.93 -4.19 -25.17
CA LYS A 136 7.60 -3.95 -26.58
C LYS A 136 6.13 -3.56 -26.74
N ASN A 137 5.85 -2.42 -27.38
CA ASN A 137 4.53 -1.91 -27.78
C ASN A 137 3.43 -2.11 -26.73
N ARG A 138 3.16 -1.04 -25.97
CA ARG A 138 2.09 -0.96 -24.97
C ARG A 138 0.73 -1.31 -25.60
N TYR A 139 0.07 -2.34 -25.08
CA TYR A 139 -1.40 -2.29 -24.96
C TYR A 139 -1.69 -1.50 -23.68
N GLY A 140 -2.28 -0.32 -23.83
CA GLY A 140 -2.91 0.42 -22.73
C GLY A 140 -2.02 1.36 -21.91
N ILE A 141 -0.89 1.81 -22.43
CA ILE A 141 -0.24 3.04 -21.95
C ILE A 141 0.39 3.76 -23.14
N ASP A 142 -0.08 4.93 -23.51
CA ASP A 142 0.67 6.06 -24.11
C ASP A 142 -0.15 7.28 -23.68
N PHE A 143 0.43 8.41 -23.27
CA PHE A 143 0.81 9.49 -24.19
C PHE A 143 2.00 10.32 -23.69
N ASP A 144 2.58 11.06 -24.63
CA ASP A 144 3.84 11.82 -24.63
C ASP A 144 5.17 11.06 -24.81
N GLU A 145 5.22 10.25 -25.87
CA GLU A 145 6.44 10.12 -26.68
C GLU A 145 6.44 11.18 -27.80
N GLN A 146 6.53 12.46 -27.41
CA GLN A 146 7.36 13.38 -28.18
C GLN A 146 8.81 13.04 -27.84
N GLN A 147 9.37 12.10 -28.59
CA GLN A 147 10.72 12.18 -29.15
C GLN A 147 10.98 10.92 -29.95
N GLU A 148 11.40 11.14 -31.18
CA GLU A 148 12.15 10.23 -32.03
C GLU A 148 13.27 9.56 -31.21
N ARG A 149 12.99 8.40 -30.66
CA ARG A 149 14.00 7.38 -30.46
C ARG A 149 13.36 6.12 -30.94
N ARG A 150 13.84 5.64 -32.10
CA ARG A 150 13.62 4.27 -32.58
C ARG A 150 13.42 3.40 -31.35
N VAL A 151 12.24 2.79 -31.22
CA VAL A 151 12.15 1.48 -30.57
C VAL A 151 13.02 0.61 -31.47
N LYS A 152 14.35 0.71 -31.28
CA LYS A 152 15.29 -0.29 -31.74
C LYS A 152 14.75 -1.51 -31.06
N THR A 153 14.12 -2.36 -31.86
CA THR A 153 13.98 -3.77 -31.53
C THR A 153 15.31 -4.17 -30.89
N GLU A 154 15.25 -4.85 -29.75
CA GLU A 154 16.38 -5.25 -28.89
C GLU A 154 17.33 -6.20 -29.62
N GLN A 155 17.83 -5.78 -30.77
CA GLN A 155 18.61 -6.55 -31.69
C GLN A 155 20.07 -6.43 -31.27
N ILE A 156 20.56 -7.51 -30.70
CA ILE A 156 21.97 -7.65 -30.37
C ILE A 156 22.64 -8.35 -31.55
N MET A 157 23.67 -7.70 -32.10
CA MET A 157 24.53 -8.28 -33.12
C MET A 157 25.74 -8.95 -32.45
N PHE A 158 25.89 -10.26 -32.66
CA PHE A 158 26.89 -11.08 -31.98
C PHE A 158 28.20 -11.15 -32.76
N ASP A 159 28.15 -11.63 -34.00
CA ASP A 159 29.32 -11.70 -34.88
C ASP A 159 29.02 -11.04 -36.23
N LYS A 160 29.89 -10.12 -36.63
CA LYS A 160 29.84 -9.43 -37.93
C LYS A 160 30.59 -10.19 -39.02
N ARG A 161 31.44 -11.15 -38.65
CA ARG A 161 32.29 -11.92 -39.57
C ARG A 161 31.57 -13.13 -40.16
N THR A 162 30.50 -13.61 -39.54
CA THR A 162 29.62 -14.61 -40.15
C THR A 162 28.79 -13.99 -41.26
N SER A 163 28.53 -14.75 -42.33
CA SER A 163 27.64 -14.34 -43.42
C SER A 163 26.45 -15.32 -43.50
N PRO A 164 25.22 -14.90 -43.12
CA PRO A 164 24.85 -13.59 -42.59
C PRO A 164 25.34 -13.34 -41.15
N PRO A 165 25.44 -12.07 -40.71
CA PRO A 165 25.78 -11.71 -39.34
C PRO A 165 24.80 -12.33 -38.33
N ARG A 166 25.32 -12.80 -37.18
CA ARG A 166 24.48 -13.32 -36.09
C ARG A 166 23.77 -12.17 -35.39
N CYS A 167 22.44 -12.17 -35.39
CA CYS A 167 21.57 -11.11 -34.88
C CYS A 167 20.33 -11.72 -34.21
N SER A 168 20.09 -11.34 -32.95
CA SER A 168 18.95 -11.84 -32.17
C SER A 168 18.17 -10.69 -31.53
N ASN A 169 16.84 -10.81 -31.52
CA ASN A 169 15.97 -10.02 -30.67
C ASN A 169 16.01 -10.56 -29.24
N VAL A 170 16.42 -9.74 -28.26
CA VAL A 170 16.54 -10.16 -26.86
C VAL A 170 15.54 -9.43 -25.97
N ALA A 171 14.63 -10.15 -25.31
CA ALA A 171 13.67 -9.58 -24.37
C ALA A 171 13.98 -10.01 -22.92
N PHE A 172 13.94 -9.07 -21.97
CA PHE A 172 14.09 -9.33 -20.54
C PHE A 172 12.72 -9.39 -19.85
N ILE A 173 12.44 -10.50 -19.18
CA ILE A 173 11.16 -10.77 -18.53
C ILE A 173 11.42 -11.05 -17.05
N ASP A 174 10.95 -10.15 -16.20
CA ASP A 174 10.99 -10.38 -14.76
C ASP A 174 9.80 -11.24 -14.33
N THR A 175 10.09 -12.44 -13.85
CA THR A 175 9.06 -13.39 -13.40
C THR A 175 8.32 -12.90 -12.15
N LEU A 176 8.93 -12.04 -11.34
CA LEU A 176 8.28 -11.47 -10.15
C LEU A 176 7.00 -10.69 -10.52
N LEU A 177 6.99 -10.02 -11.68
CA LEU A 177 5.85 -9.23 -12.15
C LEU A 177 4.66 -10.06 -12.63
N ILE A 178 4.93 -11.32 -12.98
CA ILE A 178 3.96 -12.32 -13.44
C ILE A 178 3.76 -13.42 -12.39
N THR A 179 4.10 -13.17 -11.13
CA THR A 179 3.93 -14.09 -10.00
C THR A 179 2.80 -13.62 -9.07
N PRO A 180 1.78 -14.45 -8.79
CA PRO A 180 0.71 -14.09 -7.86
C PRO A 180 1.26 -13.64 -6.51
N GLY A 181 0.76 -12.54 -5.95
CA GLY A 181 1.25 -12.00 -4.67
C GLY A 181 2.72 -11.55 -4.62
N GLY A 182 3.46 -11.63 -5.73
CA GLY A 182 4.92 -11.40 -5.73
C GLY A 182 5.67 -12.41 -4.86
N MET A 183 5.21 -13.67 -4.84
CA MET A 183 5.88 -14.78 -4.14
C MET A 183 7.36 -14.88 -4.56
N GLY A 184 8.22 -15.28 -3.62
CA GLY A 184 9.64 -15.47 -3.90
C GLY A 184 9.92 -16.72 -4.72
N LEU A 185 11.12 -16.81 -5.30
CA LEU A 185 11.54 -17.91 -6.17
C LEU A 185 11.35 -19.30 -5.56
N ALA A 186 11.56 -19.45 -4.24
CA ALA A 186 11.35 -20.72 -3.54
C ALA A 186 9.89 -21.20 -3.65
N GLU A 187 8.93 -20.32 -3.42
CA GLU A 187 7.51 -20.64 -3.54
C GLU A 187 7.11 -20.92 -5.00
N CYS A 188 7.73 -20.22 -5.97
CA CYS A 188 7.57 -20.55 -7.39
C CYS A 188 8.09 -21.97 -7.71
N GLY A 189 9.22 -22.37 -7.12
CA GLY A 189 9.77 -23.72 -7.25
C GLY A 189 8.85 -24.80 -6.71
N GLU A 190 8.28 -24.61 -5.51
CA GLU A 190 7.28 -25.53 -4.94
C GLU A 190 6.06 -25.70 -5.85
N LEU A 191 5.56 -24.62 -6.44
CA LEU A 191 4.42 -24.66 -7.37
C LEU A 191 4.70 -25.43 -8.67
N LEU A 192 5.98 -25.56 -9.05
CA LEU A 192 6.41 -26.36 -10.19
C LEU A 192 6.74 -27.82 -9.82
N GLY A 193 6.73 -28.17 -8.53
CA GLY A 193 7.33 -29.42 -8.06
C GLY A 193 8.86 -29.45 -8.25
N LEU A 194 9.49 -28.28 -8.35
CA LEU A 194 10.93 -28.10 -8.51
C LEU A 194 11.46 -27.22 -7.36
N PRO A 195 11.57 -27.76 -6.14
CA PRO A 195 11.87 -26.98 -4.94
C PRO A 195 13.23 -26.29 -5.06
N LYS A 196 13.33 -25.11 -4.45
CA LYS A 196 14.62 -24.40 -4.34
C LYS A 196 15.54 -25.18 -3.41
N LEU A 197 16.82 -25.28 -3.76
CA LEU A 197 17.81 -25.90 -2.88
C LEU A 197 18.14 -24.96 -1.71
N THR A 198 18.40 -25.54 -0.55
CA THR A 198 18.83 -24.79 0.65
C THR A 198 20.35 -24.73 0.69
N ILE A 199 20.88 -23.63 1.23
CA ILE A 199 22.31 -23.49 1.51
C ILE A 199 22.58 -24.17 2.86
N PRO A 200 23.42 -25.23 2.92
CA PRO A 200 23.66 -25.96 4.15
C PRO A 200 24.59 -25.16 5.09
N ALA A 201 24.39 -25.31 6.40
CA ALA A 201 25.33 -24.79 7.40
C ALA A 201 26.72 -25.47 7.20
N PRO A 202 27.84 -24.74 7.39
CA PRO A 202 27.94 -23.38 7.94
C PRO A 202 27.80 -22.25 6.91
N TYR A 203 27.52 -22.55 5.64
CA TYR A 203 27.45 -21.55 4.58
C TYR A 203 26.20 -20.68 4.65
N SER A 204 26.25 -19.50 4.02
CA SER A 204 25.12 -18.56 3.99
C SER A 204 25.02 -17.79 2.67
N ILE A 205 23.82 -17.29 2.38
CA ILE A 205 23.57 -16.41 1.24
C ILE A 205 24.33 -15.08 1.32
N THR A 206 24.71 -14.64 2.52
CA THR A 206 25.47 -13.39 2.71
C THR A 206 26.95 -13.56 2.37
N ASN A 207 27.46 -14.80 2.31
CA ASN A 207 28.85 -15.10 1.97
C ASN A 207 28.96 -16.31 1.04
N MET A 208 28.41 -16.16 -0.17
CA MET A 208 28.44 -17.20 -1.22
C MET A 208 29.86 -17.59 -1.66
N ARG A 209 30.88 -16.78 -1.35
CA ARG A 209 32.29 -17.10 -1.62
C ARG A 209 32.76 -18.29 -0.79
N GLU A 210 32.40 -18.35 0.49
CA GLU A 210 32.74 -19.49 1.34
C GLU A 210 32.05 -20.76 0.87
N TYR A 211 30.80 -20.65 0.41
CA TYR A 211 30.08 -21.80 -0.13
C TYR A 211 30.77 -22.36 -1.39
N LEU A 212 31.13 -21.48 -2.33
CA LEU A 212 31.84 -21.88 -3.55
C LEU A 212 33.21 -22.54 -3.25
N LEU A 213 33.95 -22.04 -2.26
CA LEU A 213 35.25 -22.59 -1.89
C LEU A 213 35.14 -23.92 -1.12
N GLY A 214 34.12 -24.05 -0.27
CA GLY A 214 33.96 -25.21 0.62
C GLY A 214 33.19 -26.37 -0.01
N ASP A 215 32.14 -26.08 -0.78
CA ASP A 215 31.34 -27.07 -1.50
C ASP A 215 30.88 -26.52 -2.86
N ARG A 216 31.80 -26.62 -3.83
CA ARG A 216 31.53 -26.16 -5.20
C ARG A 216 30.36 -26.88 -5.85
N ALA A 217 30.20 -28.18 -5.63
CA ALA A 217 29.12 -28.95 -6.26
C ALA A 217 27.75 -28.51 -5.73
N GLY A 218 27.62 -28.32 -4.41
CA GLY A 218 26.42 -27.77 -3.79
C GLY A 218 26.11 -26.35 -4.26
N PHE A 219 27.13 -25.49 -4.36
CA PHE A 219 27.01 -24.15 -4.90
C PHE A 219 26.48 -24.14 -6.35
N GLU A 220 27.11 -24.94 -7.22
CA GLU A 220 26.72 -25.05 -8.64
C GLU A 220 25.28 -25.56 -8.77
N ALA A 221 24.91 -26.58 -8.00
CA ALA A 221 23.55 -27.11 -7.99
C ALA A 221 22.52 -26.06 -7.54
N TYR A 222 22.81 -25.32 -6.47
CA TYR A 222 21.95 -24.24 -5.95
C TYR A 222 21.73 -23.15 -7.00
N ALA A 223 22.81 -22.59 -7.53
CA ALA A 223 22.72 -21.45 -8.45
C ALA A 223 22.07 -21.84 -9.79
N LEU A 224 22.36 -23.04 -10.31
CA LEU A 224 21.71 -23.54 -11.53
C LEU A 224 20.22 -23.81 -11.31
N ARG A 225 19.82 -24.25 -10.11
CA ARG A 225 18.40 -24.46 -9.77
C ARG A 225 17.62 -23.14 -9.78
N ASP A 226 18.22 -22.03 -9.34
CA ASP A 226 17.56 -20.73 -9.34
C ASP A 226 17.26 -20.24 -10.77
N ALA A 227 18.25 -20.33 -11.65
CA ALA A 227 18.08 -20.04 -13.08
C ALA A 227 17.04 -20.98 -13.73
N GLU A 228 17.05 -22.28 -13.39
CA GLU A 228 16.08 -23.26 -13.90
C GLU A 228 14.65 -22.93 -13.48
N ILE A 229 14.41 -22.66 -12.19
CA ILE A 229 13.08 -22.32 -11.67
C ILE A 229 12.55 -21.08 -12.38
N ALA A 230 13.38 -20.04 -12.55
CA ALA A 230 12.96 -18.79 -13.20
C ALA A 230 12.41 -19.03 -14.62
N VAL A 231 13.13 -19.76 -15.47
CA VAL A 231 12.65 -20.02 -16.84
C VAL A 231 11.49 -21.00 -16.89
N ARG A 232 11.54 -22.10 -16.14
CA ARG A 232 10.45 -23.09 -16.13
C ARG A 232 9.15 -22.49 -15.61
N TYR A 233 9.24 -21.64 -14.59
CA TYR A 233 8.11 -20.89 -14.08
C TYR A 233 7.52 -19.98 -15.17
N ALA A 234 8.35 -19.16 -15.82
CA ALA A 234 7.89 -18.28 -16.87
C ALA A 234 7.22 -19.02 -18.03
N LEU A 235 7.75 -20.18 -18.43
CA LEU A 235 7.16 -21.03 -19.46
C LEU A 235 5.81 -21.60 -19.03
N GLN A 236 5.67 -22.01 -17.76
CA GLN A 236 4.38 -22.44 -17.21
C GLN A 236 3.36 -21.29 -17.23
N VAL A 237 3.77 -20.06 -16.88
CA VAL A 237 2.89 -18.87 -16.99
C VAL A 237 2.50 -18.59 -18.45
N ARG A 238 3.42 -18.78 -19.40
CA ARG A 238 3.10 -18.66 -20.83
C ARG A 238 2.08 -19.70 -21.26
N ASN A 239 2.24 -20.93 -20.82
CA ASN A 239 1.29 -22.00 -21.10
C ASN A 239 -0.09 -21.69 -20.51
N PHE A 240 -0.14 -21.20 -19.27
CA PHE A 240 -1.37 -20.72 -18.63
C PHE A 240 -2.03 -19.59 -19.45
N CYS A 241 -1.28 -18.58 -19.88
CA CYS A 241 -1.84 -17.49 -20.70
C CYS A 241 -2.44 -18.00 -22.02
N ALA A 242 -1.76 -18.94 -22.69
CA ALA A 242 -2.22 -19.48 -23.95
C ALA A 242 -3.45 -20.39 -23.78
N ARG A 243 -3.44 -21.29 -22.79
CA ARG A 243 -4.49 -22.30 -22.60
C ARG A 243 -5.69 -21.80 -21.81
N GLU A 244 -5.46 -21.11 -20.70
CA GLU A 244 -6.51 -20.71 -19.75
C GLU A 244 -7.06 -19.32 -20.10
N LEU A 245 -6.19 -18.36 -20.42
CA LEU A 245 -6.63 -17.00 -20.73
C LEU A 245 -6.94 -16.78 -22.21
N MET A 246 -6.46 -17.70 -23.07
CA MET A 246 -6.51 -17.59 -24.54
C MET A 246 -5.87 -16.27 -25.04
N ILE A 247 -4.68 -15.96 -24.52
CA ILE A 247 -3.88 -14.79 -24.87
C ILE A 247 -2.55 -15.26 -25.48
N ASP A 248 -2.32 -14.90 -26.75
CA ASP A 248 -1.13 -15.36 -27.51
C ASP A 248 0.19 -14.80 -26.97
N ARG A 249 0.15 -13.58 -26.41
CA ARG A 249 1.34 -12.86 -25.94
C ARG A 249 1.21 -12.55 -24.45
N VAL A 250 2.11 -13.14 -23.66
CA VAL A 250 2.19 -12.90 -22.21
C VAL A 250 2.41 -11.43 -21.92
N PRO A 251 1.46 -10.76 -21.24
CA PRO A 251 1.64 -9.40 -20.77
C PRO A 251 2.71 -9.32 -19.69
N ALA A 252 3.37 -8.17 -19.58
CA ALA A 252 4.47 -7.95 -18.64
C ALA A 252 4.06 -7.98 -17.14
N THR A 253 2.76 -7.99 -16.83
CA THR A 253 2.25 -8.05 -15.44
C THR A 253 0.93 -8.80 -15.38
N ILE A 254 0.60 -9.39 -14.21
CA ILE A 254 -0.72 -10.00 -13.97
C ILE A 254 -1.85 -8.99 -14.17
N GLY A 255 -1.66 -7.74 -13.75
CA GLY A 255 -2.67 -6.71 -14.00
C GLY A 255 -2.94 -6.46 -15.49
N ALA A 256 -1.93 -6.60 -16.35
CA ALA A 256 -2.15 -6.51 -17.79
C ALA A 256 -2.80 -7.79 -18.38
N MET A 257 -2.55 -8.97 -17.78
CA MET A 257 -3.31 -10.19 -18.07
C MET A 257 -4.80 -10.02 -17.75
N ALA A 258 -5.12 -9.47 -16.58
CA ALA A 258 -6.50 -9.21 -16.16
C ALA A 258 -7.23 -8.28 -17.13
N VAL A 259 -6.59 -7.19 -17.55
CA VAL A 259 -7.16 -6.26 -18.55
C VAL A 259 -7.39 -6.95 -19.89
N SER A 260 -6.40 -7.69 -20.39
CA SER A 260 -6.50 -8.40 -21.66
C SER A 260 -7.61 -9.44 -21.64
N ARG A 261 -7.72 -10.22 -20.55
CA ARG A 261 -8.78 -11.21 -20.37
C ARG A 261 -10.14 -10.53 -20.29
N PHE A 262 -10.29 -9.48 -19.47
CA PHE A 262 -11.54 -8.73 -19.34
C PHE A 262 -12.02 -8.16 -20.69
N THR A 263 -11.13 -7.49 -21.44
CA THR A 263 -11.49 -6.96 -22.78
C THR A 263 -11.90 -8.07 -23.75
N LYS A 264 -11.27 -9.25 -23.66
CA LYS A 264 -11.66 -10.41 -24.47
C LYS A 264 -13.04 -10.95 -24.04
N THR A 265 -13.27 -11.08 -22.74
CA THR A 265 -14.56 -11.52 -22.18
C THR A 265 -15.71 -10.61 -22.61
N LEU A 266 -15.54 -9.28 -22.62
CA LEU A 266 -16.57 -8.37 -23.12
C LEU A 266 -16.93 -8.66 -24.58
N LYS A 267 -15.92 -8.83 -25.45
CA LYS A 267 -16.13 -9.13 -26.87
C LYS A 267 -16.79 -10.50 -27.09
N GLU A 268 -16.38 -11.51 -26.34
CA GLU A 268 -16.95 -12.87 -26.39
C GLU A 268 -18.44 -12.88 -25.96
N ASN A 269 -18.86 -11.91 -25.14
CA ASN A 269 -20.25 -11.74 -24.69
C ASN A 269 -21.01 -10.65 -25.45
N ASN A 270 -20.56 -10.25 -26.65
CA ASN A 270 -21.19 -9.22 -27.49
C ASN A 270 -21.35 -7.84 -26.82
N MET A 271 -20.53 -7.54 -25.82
CA MET A 271 -20.51 -6.24 -25.13
C MET A 271 -19.45 -5.34 -25.76
N SER A 272 -19.79 -4.07 -26.05
CA SER A 272 -18.81 -3.08 -26.51
C SER A 272 -17.99 -2.54 -25.33
N PRO A 273 -16.65 -2.71 -25.32
CA PRO A 273 -15.78 -2.09 -24.31
C PRO A 273 -15.90 -0.57 -24.29
N GLU A 274 -16.09 0.05 -25.45
CA GLU A 274 -16.25 1.50 -25.61
C GLU A 274 -17.49 2.01 -24.88
N VAL A 275 -18.63 1.34 -25.06
CA VAL A 275 -19.89 1.67 -24.37
C VAL A 275 -19.76 1.45 -22.86
N CYS A 276 -19.29 0.27 -22.44
CA CYS A 276 -19.17 -0.07 -21.02
C CYS A 276 -18.26 0.91 -20.26
N LEU A 277 -17.10 1.22 -20.84
CA LEU A 277 -16.12 2.09 -20.21
C LEU A 277 -16.42 3.58 -20.46
N GLY A 278 -17.35 3.94 -21.34
CA GLY A 278 -17.57 5.34 -21.74
C GLY A 278 -16.35 5.93 -22.44
N THR A 279 -15.80 5.22 -23.42
CA THR A 279 -14.60 5.62 -24.17
C THR A 279 -14.85 5.62 -25.67
N HIS A 280 -14.01 6.34 -26.42
CA HIS A 280 -13.97 6.32 -27.87
C HIS A 280 -12.51 6.33 -28.35
N ILE A 281 -12.29 5.92 -29.60
CA ILE A 281 -10.95 5.96 -30.20
C ILE A 281 -10.74 7.33 -30.86
N LYS A 282 -9.93 8.16 -30.23
CA LYS A 282 -9.45 9.41 -30.82
C LYS A 282 -8.30 9.10 -31.79
N THR A 283 -8.48 9.48 -33.04
CA THR A 283 -7.47 9.29 -34.10
C THR A 283 -6.76 10.62 -34.37
N ARG A 284 -5.43 10.61 -34.36
CA ARG A 284 -4.60 11.76 -34.80
C ARG A 284 -3.55 11.29 -35.79
N GLU A 285 -3.21 12.13 -36.75
CA GLU A 285 -2.10 11.86 -37.67
C GLU A 285 -0.85 12.58 -37.20
N LEU A 286 0.25 11.85 -37.10
CA LEU A 286 1.56 12.39 -36.76
C LEU A 286 2.43 12.35 -38.02
N TRP A 287 2.93 13.49 -38.47
CA TRP A 287 3.96 13.53 -39.51
C TRP A 287 5.27 12.96 -38.95
N LEU A 288 5.77 11.88 -39.55
CA LEU A 288 7.07 11.32 -39.22
C LEU A 288 8.11 11.85 -40.20
N THR A 289 8.86 12.86 -39.79
CA THR A 289 9.90 13.51 -40.60
C THR A 289 10.89 12.49 -41.17
N GLU A 290 11.32 11.50 -40.38
CA GLU A 290 12.25 10.45 -40.83
C GLU A 290 11.68 9.54 -41.93
N LYS A 291 10.36 9.32 -41.93
CA LYS A 291 9.69 8.41 -42.88
C LYS A 291 9.01 9.16 -44.03
N GLN A 292 8.99 10.49 -43.99
CA GLN A 292 8.26 11.35 -44.91
C GLN A 292 6.81 10.85 -45.12
N ALA A 293 6.17 10.44 -44.03
CA ALA A 293 4.85 9.81 -44.05
C ALA A 293 4.06 10.14 -42.78
N PHE A 294 2.75 10.19 -42.93
CA PHE A 294 1.85 10.25 -41.78
C PHE A 294 1.77 8.88 -41.08
N ARG A 295 1.78 8.91 -39.75
CA ARG A 295 1.43 7.78 -38.90
C ARG A 295 0.15 8.10 -38.17
N THR A 296 -0.88 7.31 -38.46
CA THR A 296 -2.12 7.33 -37.69
C THR A 296 -1.87 6.76 -36.29
N ILE A 297 -2.20 7.56 -35.27
CA ILE A 297 -2.14 7.19 -33.86
C ILE A 297 -3.59 7.11 -33.36
N LYS A 298 -3.96 5.96 -32.79
CA LYS A 298 -5.30 5.68 -32.27
C LYS A 298 -5.23 5.50 -30.75
N ASN A 299 -5.97 6.34 -30.04
CA ASN A 299 -5.87 6.46 -28.60
C ASN A 299 -7.25 6.34 -27.96
N PRO A 300 -7.45 5.44 -26.97
CA PRO A 300 -8.66 5.48 -26.19
C PRO A 300 -8.71 6.80 -25.41
N ALA A 301 -9.85 7.48 -25.48
CA ALA A 301 -10.16 8.70 -24.74
C ALA A 301 -11.55 8.57 -24.14
N SER A 302 -11.79 9.18 -22.98
CA SER A 302 -13.13 9.27 -22.40
C SER A 302 -14.09 9.96 -23.37
N VAL A 303 -15.36 9.55 -23.42
CA VAL A 303 -16.38 10.31 -24.13
C VAL A 303 -16.59 11.67 -23.44
N PRO A 304 -16.90 12.76 -24.16
CA PRO A 304 -17.01 14.10 -23.57
C PRO A 304 -17.98 14.18 -22.38
N SER A 305 -19.11 13.47 -22.45
CA SER A 305 -20.10 13.48 -21.37
C SER A 305 -19.59 12.83 -20.09
N ARG A 306 -18.74 11.81 -20.19
CA ARG A 306 -18.01 11.22 -19.06
C ARG A 306 -16.94 12.19 -18.55
N GLU A 307 -16.09 12.70 -19.45
CA GLU A 307 -14.94 13.56 -19.15
C GLU A 307 -15.34 14.81 -18.36
N LEU A 308 -16.47 15.43 -18.72
CA LEU A 308 -17.00 16.64 -18.05
C LEU A 308 -17.21 16.45 -16.54
N PHE A 309 -17.51 15.23 -16.09
CA PHE A 309 -17.89 14.94 -14.71
C PHE A 309 -16.87 14.08 -13.94
N GLU A 310 -15.75 13.67 -14.54
CA GLU A 310 -14.77 12.75 -13.91
C GLU A 310 -14.21 13.24 -12.57
N THR A 311 -14.17 14.55 -12.34
CA THR A 311 -13.71 15.13 -11.07
C THR A 311 -14.51 14.66 -9.86
N PHE A 312 -15.83 14.45 -10.00
CA PHE A 312 -16.70 13.97 -8.92
C PHE A 312 -16.28 12.59 -8.39
N PRO A 313 -16.27 11.52 -9.21
CA PRO A 313 -15.84 10.21 -8.76
C PRO A 313 -14.35 10.18 -8.39
N ILE A 314 -13.46 10.95 -9.04
CA ILE A 314 -12.04 11.03 -8.63
C ILE A 314 -11.90 11.53 -7.19
N ASN A 315 -12.69 12.53 -6.80
CA ASN A 315 -12.68 13.05 -5.43
C ASN A 315 -13.32 12.08 -4.42
N CYS A 316 -14.37 11.35 -4.83
CA CYS A 316 -15.01 10.30 -4.04
C CYS A 316 -14.21 8.98 -3.98
N TYR A 317 -13.20 8.81 -4.84
CA TYR A 317 -12.38 7.61 -4.87
C TYR A 317 -11.44 7.58 -3.67
N HIS A 318 -11.85 6.92 -2.59
CA HIS A 318 -11.03 6.67 -1.40
C HIS A 318 -10.57 5.21 -1.31
N GLY A 319 -9.57 4.94 -0.47
CA GLY A 319 -9.16 3.56 -0.17
C GLY A 319 -10.19 2.80 0.67
N GLY A 320 -9.85 1.60 1.14
CA GLY A 320 -10.69 0.87 2.08
C GLY A 320 -10.85 1.58 3.44
N ARG A 321 -11.90 1.23 4.20
CA ARG A 321 -12.11 1.72 5.58
C ARG A 321 -11.08 1.08 6.51
N ASN A 322 -10.30 1.87 7.24
CA ASN A 322 -9.21 1.35 8.07
C ASN A 322 -9.14 2.15 9.38
N GLU A 323 -9.59 1.53 10.47
CA GLU A 323 -9.67 2.13 11.82
C GLU A 323 -9.35 1.07 12.89
N CYS A 324 -8.84 1.53 14.03
CA CYS A 324 -8.66 0.73 15.24
C CYS A 324 -9.55 1.35 16.32
N PHE A 325 -10.46 0.56 16.89
CA PHE A 325 -11.47 1.04 17.83
C PHE A 325 -11.05 0.82 19.30
N MET A 326 -10.04 -0.01 19.51
CA MET A 326 -9.46 -0.33 20.81
C MET A 326 -7.94 -0.20 20.73
N MET A 327 -7.30 0.15 21.86
CA MET A 327 -5.84 0.13 22.03
C MET A 327 -5.47 -0.79 23.19
N GLY A 328 -4.43 -1.61 23.03
CA GLY A 328 -3.87 -2.47 24.08
C GLY A 328 -4.28 -3.93 23.95
N VAL A 329 -4.03 -4.69 25.02
CA VAL A 329 -4.48 -6.08 25.13
C VAL A 329 -5.98 -6.09 25.35
N THR A 330 -6.73 -6.75 24.48
CA THR A 330 -8.20 -6.83 24.57
C THR A 330 -8.63 -7.57 25.83
N PRO A 331 -9.87 -7.42 26.31
CA PRO A 331 -10.43 -8.37 27.27
C PRO A 331 -10.35 -9.81 26.76
N SER A 332 -10.25 -10.77 27.68
CA SER A 332 -10.37 -12.19 27.34
C SER A 332 -11.81 -12.49 26.95
N ASP A 333 -12.02 -12.91 25.70
CA ASP A 333 -13.33 -13.20 25.12
C ASP A 333 -13.15 -14.16 23.93
N HIS A 334 -14.17 -14.38 23.10
CA HIS A 334 -14.05 -15.06 21.82
C HIS A 334 -14.16 -14.06 20.67
N TRP A 335 -13.04 -13.78 20.01
CA TRP A 335 -12.95 -12.81 18.92
C TRP A 335 -12.95 -13.49 17.56
N TYR A 336 -13.73 -12.95 16.63
CA TYR A 336 -13.87 -13.40 15.25
C TYR A 336 -13.37 -12.32 14.29
N ASP A 337 -12.60 -12.73 13.29
CA ASP A 337 -12.17 -11.87 12.17
C ASP A 337 -12.99 -12.23 10.93
N TYR A 338 -13.92 -11.37 10.53
CA TYR A 338 -14.77 -11.60 9.36
C TYR A 338 -14.34 -10.74 8.18
N ASP A 339 -14.18 -11.35 7.00
CA ASP A 339 -13.96 -10.65 5.72
C ASP A 339 -15.17 -10.87 4.80
N LEU A 340 -15.53 -9.84 4.01
CA LEU A 340 -16.49 -10.00 2.92
C LEU A 340 -15.98 -10.97 1.85
N ALA A 341 -16.84 -11.87 1.39
CA ALA A 341 -16.54 -12.88 0.39
C ALA A 341 -16.23 -12.23 -0.98
N GLY A 342 -14.95 -12.20 -1.33
CA GLY A 342 -14.50 -11.65 -2.61
C GLY A 342 -14.87 -10.18 -2.82
N ALA A 343 -14.78 -9.36 -1.76
CA ALA A 343 -15.30 -7.99 -1.71
C ALA A 343 -15.18 -7.20 -3.02
N TYR A 344 -13.98 -7.02 -3.57
CA TYR A 344 -13.82 -6.23 -4.80
C TYR A 344 -14.41 -6.90 -6.05
N THR A 345 -14.31 -8.22 -6.19
CA THR A 345 -14.93 -8.93 -7.32
C THR A 345 -16.45 -8.94 -7.23
N THR A 346 -17.00 -9.07 -6.03
CA THR A 346 -18.45 -8.98 -5.77
C THR A 346 -18.93 -7.54 -5.96
N GLY A 347 -18.18 -6.55 -5.48
CA GLY A 347 -18.49 -5.13 -5.69
C GLY A 347 -18.46 -4.72 -7.16
N LEU A 348 -17.64 -5.35 -8.00
CA LEU A 348 -17.70 -5.15 -9.46
C LEU A 348 -19.04 -5.59 -10.06
N LEU A 349 -19.70 -6.61 -9.49
CA LEU A 349 -21.02 -7.07 -9.92
C LEU A 349 -22.11 -6.02 -9.66
N ASP A 350 -21.88 -5.05 -8.76
CA ASP A 350 -22.84 -3.98 -8.51
C ASP A 350 -22.90 -2.93 -9.64
N ILE A 351 -21.96 -3.00 -10.60
CA ILE A 351 -21.86 -2.08 -11.72
C ILE A 351 -22.66 -2.59 -12.91
N LEU A 352 -23.78 -1.92 -13.20
CA LEU A 352 -24.52 -2.07 -14.45
C LEU A 352 -23.92 -1.16 -15.54
N THR A 353 -24.46 -1.22 -16.75
CA THR A 353 -24.02 -0.35 -17.86
C THR A 353 -24.43 1.10 -17.58
N PRO A 354 -23.49 2.06 -17.46
CA PRO A 354 -23.86 3.45 -17.17
C PRO A 354 -24.31 4.20 -18.41
N ASP A 355 -25.32 5.05 -18.24
CA ASP A 355 -25.73 6.02 -19.24
C ASP A 355 -24.94 7.34 -19.05
N TYR A 356 -23.72 7.37 -19.58
CA TYR A 356 -22.88 8.57 -19.54
C TYR A 356 -23.50 9.76 -20.29
N GLY A 357 -24.51 9.55 -21.16
CA GLY A 357 -25.15 10.62 -21.90
C GLY A 357 -26.18 11.40 -21.07
N ASN A 358 -26.75 10.75 -20.05
CA ASN A 358 -27.84 11.29 -19.23
C ASN A 358 -27.44 11.54 -17.76
N ILE A 359 -26.16 11.84 -17.51
CA ILE A 359 -25.69 12.26 -16.18
C ILE A 359 -26.43 13.53 -15.76
N ARG A 360 -27.05 13.50 -14.57
CA ARG A 360 -27.81 14.64 -14.03
C ARG A 360 -27.20 15.14 -12.73
N LEU A 361 -27.32 16.43 -12.47
CA LEU A 361 -26.97 17.01 -11.17
C LEU A 361 -28.10 16.75 -10.17
N SER A 362 -27.75 16.46 -8.92
CA SER A 362 -28.73 16.42 -7.83
C SER A 362 -28.14 16.93 -6.52
N LYS A 363 -28.96 17.67 -5.78
CA LYS A 363 -28.72 18.12 -4.41
C LYS A 363 -29.67 17.47 -3.40
N ASN A 364 -30.59 16.62 -3.86
CA ASN A 364 -31.52 15.92 -3.01
C ASN A 364 -30.86 14.64 -2.47
N PRO A 365 -30.69 14.45 -1.15
CA PRO A 365 -30.09 13.24 -0.59
C PRO A 365 -30.82 11.95 -1.00
N ASP A 366 -32.15 11.99 -1.12
CA ASP A 366 -32.95 10.79 -1.45
C ASP A 366 -32.65 10.24 -2.85
N ASP A 367 -32.13 11.06 -3.76
CA ASP A 367 -31.75 10.64 -5.11
C ASP A 367 -30.54 9.69 -5.12
N TYR A 368 -29.85 9.54 -3.99
CA TYR A 368 -28.65 8.72 -3.82
C TYR A 368 -28.95 7.37 -3.14
N CYS A 369 -30.20 7.08 -2.79
CA CYS A 369 -30.61 5.84 -2.13
C CYS A 369 -30.94 4.73 -3.15
N GLY A 370 -30.70 3.47 -2.78
CA GLY A 370 -30.96 2.30 -3.63
C GLY A 370 -29.85 1.99 -4.65
N HIS A 371 -30.20 1.28 -5.73
CA HIS A 371 -29.25 0.94 -6.81
C HIS A 371 -28.98 2.13 -7.72
N VAL A 372 -28.16 3.06 -7.23
CA VAL A 372 -27.79 4.28 -7.96
C VAL A 372 -26.28 4.44 -7.99
N MET A 373 -25.74 4.89 -9.13
CA MET A 373 -24.36 5.37 -9.20
C MET A 373 -24.34 6.89 -9.02
N GLY A 374 -23.97 7.35 -7.83
CA GLY A 374 -23.93 8.77 -7.49
C GLY A 374 -22.67 9.20 -6.75
N PHE A 375 -22.30 10.47 -6.90
CA PHE A 375 -21.09 11.06 -6.30
C PHE A 375 -21.37 12.50 -5.89
N ALA A 376 -21.08 12.85 -4.64
CA ALA A 376 -21.42 14.18 -4.12
C ALA A 376 -20.41 14.71 -3.11
N LEU A 377 -20.33 16.05 -3.05
CA LEU A 377 -19.76 16.80 -1.94
C LEU A 377 -20.86 17.08 -0.91
N VAL A 378 -20.66 16.58 0.30
CA VAL A 378 -21.66 16.64 1.38
C VAL A 378 -21.08 17.28 2.63
N THR A 379 -21.86 18.15 3.27
CA THR A 379 -21.66 18.49 4.69
C THR A 379 -22.61 17.63 5.50
N PHE A 380 -22.13 17.06 6.61
CA PHE A 380 -22.89 16.09 7.38
C PHE A 380 -22.71 16.26 8.89
N ARG A 381 -23.70 15.78 9.65
CA ARG A 381 -23.66 15.60 11.09
C ARG A 381 -24.43 14.34 11.49
N PHE A 382 -23.72 13.37 12.05
CA PHE A 382 -24.29 12.18 12.65
C PHE A 382 -24.82 12.45 14.07
N PRO A 383 -25.85 11.72 14.53
CA PRO A 383 -26.19 11.65 15.95
C PRO A 383 -25.00 11.14 16.78
N GLU A 384 -24.84 11.67 18.00
CA GLU A 384 -23.75 11.26 18.91
C GLU A 384 -23.80 9.78 19.32
N SER A 385 -24.98 9.15 19.17
CA SER A 385 -25.18 7.73 19.43
C SER A 385 -24.57 6.82 18.37
N VAL A 386 -24.14 7.33 17.20
CA VAL A 386 -23.58 6.52 16.12
C VAL A 386 -22.13 6.15 16.44
N PRO A 387 -21.82 4.88 16.74
CA PRO A 387 -20.47 4.47 17.11
C PRO A 387 -19.53 4.47 15.91
N TYR A 388 -20.01 4.13 14.72
CA TYR A 388 -19.19 3.96 13.51
C TYR A 388 -19.68 4.83 12.35
N PRO A 389 -19.48 6.16 12.37
CA PRO A 389 -19.83 7.04 11.26
C PRO A 389 -19.31 6.52 9.91
N SER A 390 -20.08 6.70 8.84
CA SER A 390 -19.80 6.06 7.55
C SER A 390 -19.07 6.94 6.55
N LEU A 391 -19.09 8.27 6.72
CA LEU A 391 -18.56 9.20 5.72
C LEU A 391 -17.05 9.45 5.90
N PRO A 392 -16.23 9.17 4.87
CA PRO A 392 -14.78 9.32 4.97
C PRO A 392 -14.34 10.77 4.81
N VAL A 393 -13.56 11.29 5.75
CA VAL A 393 -12.87 12.58 5.63
C VAL A 393 -11.38 12.34 5.42
N ARG A 394 -10.88 12.81 4.28
CA ARG A 394 -9.49 12.60 3.85
C ARG A 394 -8.60 13.72 4.39
N THR A 395 -7.47 13.33 4.95
CA THR A 395 -6.39 14.23 5.35
C THR A 395 -5.16 14.01 4.47
N ASP A 396 -4.32 15.03 4.35
CA ASP A 396 -3.08 14.94 3.55
C ASP A 396 -2.04 14.02 4.19
N GLN A 397 -1.95 14.01 5.52
CA GLN A 397 -0.88 13.31 6.26
C GLN A 397 -1.33 12.01 6.93
N TYR A 398 -2.56 11.93 7.43
CA TYR A 398 -3.01 10.88 8.35
C TYR A 398 -4.02 9.91 7.73
N GLY A 399 -4.28 10.03 6.42
CA GLY A 399 -5.22 9.17 5.69
C GLY A 399 -6.69 9.53 5.97
N LEU A 400 -7.56 8.50 5.96
CA LEU A 400 -9.00 8.65 6.17
C LEU A 400 -9.38 8.61 7.66
N PHE A 401 -10.33 9.47 8.02
CA PHE A 401 -11.03 9.56 9.30
C PHE A 401 -12.55 9.44 9.05
N PHE A 402 -13.30 9.09 10.10
CA PHE A 402 -14.76 8.96 10.06
C PHE A 402 -15.37 9.70 11.27
N PRO A 403 -15.33 11.06 11.27
CA PRO A 403 -15.85 11.87 12.36
C PRO A 403 -17.39 11.92 12.38
N LEU A 404 -17.97 12.45 13.45
CA LEU A 404 -19.41 12.71 13.56
C LEU A 404 -19.86 13.89 12.66
N SER A 405 -18.99 14.86 12.39
CA SER A 405 -19.34 15.97 11.52
C SER A 405 -18.18 16.44 10.64
N GLY A 406 -18.51 17.03 9.49
CA GLY A 406 -17.53 17.60 8.58
C GLY A 406 -18.03 17.71 7.15
N GLU A 407 -17.08 17.79 6.22
CA GLU A 407 -17.31 17.80 4.78
C GLU A 407 -16.62 16.58 4.14
N SER A 408 -17.32 15.88 3.24
CA SER A 408 -16.82 14.69 2.56
C SER A 408 -17.23 14.63 1.10
N TRP A 409 -16.34 14.06 0.28
CA TRP A 409 -16.70 13.56 -1.05
C TRP A 409 -17.12 12.09 -0.91
N ALA A 410 -18.39 11.80 -1.12
CA ALA A 410 -19.01 10.51 -0.83
C ALA A 410 -19.74 9.92 -2.05
N THR A 411 -19.77 8.59 -2.09
CA THR A 411 -20.53 7.83 -3.08
C THR A 411 -21.97 7.62 -2.61
N ALA A 412 -22.88 7.30 -3.55
CA ALA A 412 -24.27 6.99 -3.25
C ALA A 412 -24.45 5.93 -2.13
N PRO A 413 -23.77 4.77 -2.14
CA PRO A 413 -23.86 3.80 -1.04
C PRO A 413 -23.46 4.37 0.34
N GLU A 414 -22.47 5.25 0.40
CA GLU A 414 -22.03 5.88 1.66
C GLU A 414 -23.04 6.91 2.17
N ILE A 415 -23.68 7.63 1.24
CA ILE A 415 -24.77 8.57 1.52
C ILE A 415 -26.00 7.83 2.04
N GLU A 416 -26.40 6.75 1.36
CA GLU A 416 -27.51 5.88 1.79
C GLU A 416 -27.29 5.34 3.21
N LEU A 417 -26.10 4.81 3.50
CA LEU A 417 -25.76 4.38 4.85
C LEU A 417 -25.84 5.55 5.84
N ALA A 418 -25.27 6.71 5.51
CA ALA A 418 -25.27 7.86 6.40
C ALA A 418 -26.71 8.32 6.74
N LEU A 419 -27.60 8.35 5.75
CA LEU A 419 -29.03 8.65 5.96
C LEU A 419 -29.70 7.60 6.85
N SER A 420 -29.42 6.31 6.64
CA SER A 420 -29.97 5.23 7.46
C SER A 420 -29.52 5.28 8.94
N LEU A 421 -28.33 5.85 9.18
CA LEU A 421 -27.79 6.10 10.53
C LEU A 421 -28.31 7.41 11.14
N GLY A 422 -29.24 8.11 10.47
CA GLY A 422 -29.86 9.34 10.95
C GLY A 422 -28.99 10.59 10.77
N ALA A 423 -28.00 10.57 9.87
CA ALA A 423 -27.18 11.76 9.62
C ALA A 423 -28.00 12.88 8.97
N GLU A 424 -27.90 14.07 9.53
CA GLU A 424 -28.30 15.30 8.86
C GLU A 424 -27.24 15.64 7.81
N MET A 425 -27.65 15.89 6.56
CA MET A 425 -26.69 16.25 5.52
C MET A 425 -27.24 17.22 4.49
N THR A 426 -26.32 17.98 3.89
CA THR A 426 -26.59 18.87 2.77
C THR A 426 -25.65 18.53 1.62
N ILE A 427 -26.22 18.28 0.45
CA ILE A 427 -25.46 18.06 -0.78
C ILE A 427 -25.21 19.40 -1.47
N HIS A 428 -23.96 19.84 -1.52
CA HIS A 428 -23.59 21.10 -2.18
C HIS A 428 -23.59 20.97 -3.69
N ASN A 429 -22.96 19.90 -4.16
CA ASN A 429 -22.84 19.52 -5.56
C ASN A 429 -22.78 17.99 -5.63
N GLY A 430 -23.53 17.40 -6.55
CA GLY A 430 -23.40 15.99 -6.83
C GLY A 430 -24.05 15.60 -8.14
N ILE A 431 -23.68 14.42 -8.61
CA ILE A 431 -24.13 13.82 -9.87
C ILE A 431 -24.76 12.47 -9.61
N ILE A 432 -25.74 12.14 -10.44
CA ILE A 432 -26.33 10.81 -10.59
C ILE A 432 -26.06 10.36 -12.02
N VAL A 433 -25.48 9.16 -12.15
CA VAL A 433 -25.28 8.46 -13.42
C VAL A 433 -26.34 7.37 -13.51
N PRO A 434 -27.35 7.51 -14.40
CA PRO A 434 -28.36 6.48 -14.58
C PRO A 434 -27.72 5.17 -15.10
N TRP A 435 -28.35 4.05 -14.80
CA TRP A 435 -28.08 2.79 -15.46
C TRP A 435 -28.89 2.73 -16.76
N ILE A 436 -28.30 2.14 -17.81
CA ILE A 436 -29.05 1.80 -19.02
C ILE A 436 -29.96 0.62 -18.67
N CYS A 437 -31.26 0.85 -18.62
CA CYS A 437 -32.25 -0.23 -18.53
C CYS A 437 -32.55 -0.74 -19.95
N ASP A 438 -32.29 -2.01 -20.23
CA ASP A 438 -32.78 -2.65 -21.45
C ASP A 438 -34.32 -2.77 -21.33
N THR A 439 -35.04 -2.07 -22.22
CA THR A 439 -36.51 -2.10 -22.26
C THR A 439 -37.05 -3.14 -23.24
N SER A 440 -36.20 -4.04 -23.74
CA SER A 440 -36.64 -5.09 -24.66
C SER A 440 -37.51 -6.15 -23.95
N PRO A 441 -38.60 -6.63 -24.57
CA PRO A 441 -39.57 -7.55 -23.95
C PRO A 441 -39.04 -8.94 -23.60
N HIS A 442 -37.75 -9.23 -23.85
CA HIS A 442 -37.13 -10.55 -23.68
C HIS A 442 -35.98 -10.58 -22.66
N ASN A 443 -35.59 -9.43 -22.08
CA ASN A 443 -34.58 -9.35 -21.02
C ASN A 443 -35.06 -8.36 -19.95
N SER A 444 -35.68 -8.88 -18.89
CA SER A 444 -36.25 -8.06 -17.81
C SER A 444 -35.23 -7.61 -16.75
N GLU A 445 -33.96 -8.03 -16.84
CA GLU A 445 -32.94 -7.74 -15.82
C GLU A 445 -31.68 -7.14 -16.46
N SER A 446 -31.33 -5.92 -16.05
CA SER A 446 -30.06 -5.30 -16.43
C SER A 446 -28.93 -6.01 -15.69
N THR A 447 -28.09 -6.73 -16.43
CA THR A 447 -26.97 -7.50 -15.86
C THR A 447 -25.70 -6.65 -15.74
N SER A 448 -24.86 -6.98 -14.76
CA SER A 448 -23.57 -6.29 -14.56
C SER A 448 -22.63 -6.40 -15.76
N VAL A 449 -21.88 -5.32 -16.01
CA VAL A 449 -20.80 -5.28 -17.01
C VAL A 449 -19.69 -6.29 -16.70
N PHE A 450 -19.53 -6.65 -15.42
CA PHE A 450 -18.45 -7.53 -14.96
C PHE A 450 -18.90 -8.97 -14.74
N LEU A 451 -20.21 -9.27 -14.83
CA LEU A 451 -20.77 -10.60 -14.54
C LEU A 451 -20.05 -11.72 -15.32
N PRO A 452 -19.91 -11.64 -16.66
CA PRO A 452 -19.26 -12.73 -17.41
C PRO A 452 -17.79 -12.93 -17.01
N PHE A 453 -17.09 -11.85 -16.65
CA PHE A 453 -15.69 -11.93 -16.22
C PHE A 453 -15.55 -12.55 -14.83
N VAL A 454 -16.39 -12.14 -13.87
CA VAL A 454 -16.34 -12.68 -12.50
C VAL A 454 -16.77 -14.15 -12.46
N GLN A 455 -17.82 -14.53 -13.20
CA GLN A 455 -18.21 -15.93 -13.37
C GLN A 455 -17.05 -16.76 -13.92
N GLN A 456 -16.41 -16.28 -14.99
CA GLN A 456 -15.27 -16.97 -15.56
C GLN A 456 -14.10 -17.12 -14.58
N VAL A 457 -13.73 -16.06 -13.86
CA VAL A 457 -12.66 -16.12 -12.85
C VAL A 457 -12.98 -17.19 -11.81
N ARG A 458 -14.22 -17.21 -11.34
CA ARG A 458 -14.68 -18.13 -10.30
C ARG A 458 -14.72 -19.58 -10.78
N GLU A 459 -15.34 -19.83 -11.92
CA GLU A 459 -15.44 -21.17 -12.49
C GLU A 459 -14.07 -21.79 -12.70
N ASN A 460 -13.14 -21.06 -13.31
CA ASN A 460 -11.80 -21.58 -13.54
C ASN A 460 -11.04 -21.76 -12.24
N ARG A 461 -11.16 -20.83 -11.29
CA ARG A 461 -10.58 -20.98 -9.94
C ARG A 461 -11.06 -22.27 -9.25
N ASN A 462 -12.35 -22.59 -9.34
CA ASN A 462 -12.96 -23.77 -8.70
C ASN A 462 -12.63 -25.09 -9.43
N ARG A 463 -12.29 -25.04 -10.73
CA ARG A 463 -11.83 -26.22 -11.49
C ARG A 463 -10.42 -26.68 -11.08
N HIS A 464 -9.64 -25.80 -10.45
CA HIS A 464 -8.27 -26.11 -10.02
C HIS A 464 -8.21 -26.47 -8.53
N ILE A 465 -7.21 -27.28 -8.17
CA ILE A 465 -6.94 -27.67 -6.80
C ILE A 465 -6.54 -26.42 -5.99
N LYS A 466 -7.15 -26.23 -4.82
CA LYS A 466 -6.83 -25.09 -3.94
C LYS A 466 -5.34 -25.03 -3.65
N GLY A 467 -4.72 -23.87 -3.89
CA GLY A 467 -3.28 -23.67 -3.70
C GLY A 467 -2.41 -24.00 -4.91
N SER A 468 -2.97 -24.56 -5.99
CA SER A 468 -2.24 -24.74 -7.26
C SER A 468 -1.87 -23.39 -7.89
N LEU A 469 -0.94 -23.43 -8.84
CA LEU A 469 -0.50 -22.24 -9.56
C LEU A 469 -1.67 -21.55 -10.28
N GLU A 470 -2.51 -22.33 -10.97
CA GLU A 470 -3.64 -21.86 -11.76
C GLU A 470 -4.74 -21.24 -10.88
N GLU A 471 -5.07 -21.85 -9.74
CA GLU A 471 -6.02 -21.31 -8.76
C GLU A 471 -5.56 -19.93 -8.26
N LYS A 472 -4.27 -19.83 -7.89
CA LYS A 472 -3.66 -18.57 -7.45
C LYS A 472 -3.66 -17.50 -8.55
N PHE A 473 -3.41 -17.88 -9.80
CA PHE A 473 -3.47 -16.94 -10.93
C PHE A 473 -4.88 -16.41 -11.17
N TRP A 474 -5.89 -17.27 -11.24
CA TRP A 474 -7.27 -16.82 -11.44
C TRP A 474 -7.74 -15.89 -10.31
N LYS A 475 -7.39 -16.22 -9.06
CA LYS A 475 -7.63 -15.34 -7.90
C LYS A 475 -6.98 -13.96 -8.07
N GLU A 476 -5.70 -13.92 -8.41
CA GLU A 476 -4.96 -12.66 -8.57
C GLU A 476 -5.44 -11.84 -9.78
N ILE A 477 -5.85 -12.50 -10.87
CA ILE A 477 -6.43 -11.88 -12.06
C ILE A 477 -7.73 -11.15 -11.72
N GLY A 478 -8.63 -11.80 -10.98
CA GLY A 478 -9.88 -11.19 -10.50
C GLY A 478 -9.61 -9.93 -9.67
N ASN A 479 -8.73 -10.04 -8.68
CA ASN A 479 -8.37 -8.92 -7.80
C ASN A 479 -7.63 -7.78 -8.53
N SER A 480 -6.80 -8.12 -9.51
CA SER A 480 -5.97 -7.15 -10.24
C SER A 480 -6.78 -6.25 -11.18
N LEU A 481 -7.93 -6.70 -11.68
CA LEU A 481 -8.76 -5.91 -12.60
C LEU A 481 -9.25 -4.62 -11.92
N TYR A 482 -9.78 -4.71 -10.70
CA TYR A 482 -10.22 -3.54 -9.94
C TYR A 482 -9.05 -2.53 -9.76
N GLY A 483 -7.85 -3.01 -9.41
CA GLY A 483 -6.67 -2.15 -9.29
C GLY A 483 -6.29 -1.42 -10.58
N LYS A 484 -6.66 -1.98 -11.75
CA LYS A 484 -6.46 -1.34 -13.06
C LYS A 484 -7.52 -0.29 -13.39
N LEU A 485 -8.77 -0.47 -12.95
CA LEU A 485 -9.81 0.56 -13.04
C LEU A 485 -9.39 1.84 -12.29
N ALA A 486 -8.71 1.68 -11.14
CA ALA A 486 -8.25 2.78 -10.31
C ALA A 486 -6.86 3.35 -10.69
N GLN A 487 -6.16 2.76 -11.67
CA GLN A 487 -4.80 3.16 -12.00
C GLN A 487 -4.77 4.60 -12.56
N GLY A 488 -3.93 5.46 -12.00
CA GLY A 488 -3.74 6.83 -12.48
C GLY A 488 -4.78 7.85 -11.98
N LEU A 489 -5.79 7.44 -11.21
CA LEU A 489 -6.83 8.36 -10.69
C LEU A 489 -6.29 9.36 -9.65
N ARG A 490 -5.27 8.95 -8.91
CA ARG A 490 -4.55 9.82 -7.98
C ARG A 490 -3.09 9.90 -8.40
N ALA A 491 -2.47 11.05 -8.14
CA ALA A 491 -1.06 11.32 -8.43
C ALA A 491 -0.13 10.41 -7.60
N LYS A 492 0.02 9.15 -8.01
CA LYS A 492 1.12 8.29 -7.57
C LYS A 492 2.23 8.42 -8.60
N THR A 493 3.44 8.70 -8.14
CA THR A 493 4.60 8.76 -9.03
C THR A 493 5.32 7.41 -9.08
N ALA A 494 5.87 7.09 -10.23
CA ALA A 494 6.77 5.97 -10.45
C ALA A 494 8.08 6.50 -11.06
N PHE A 495 9.20 5.86 -10.71
CA PHE A 495 10.49 6.24 -11.24
C PHE A 495 10.64 5.77 -12.69
N ASP A 496 10.77 6.70 -13.62
CA ASP A 496 11.07 6.43 -15.03
C ASP A 496 12.57 6.19 -15.20
N THR A 497 12.94 4.93 -15.38
CA THR A 497 14.34 4.50 -15.53
C THR A 497 15.02 5.05 -16.79
N ALA A 498 14.26 5.34 -17.85
CA ALA A 498 14.82 5.86 -19.10
C ALA A 498 15.10 7.37 -19.02
N ARG A 499 14.27 8.11 -18.27
CA ARG A 499 14.40 9.57 -18.11
C ARG A 499 15.06 10.01 -16.80
N GLY A 500 15.22 9.10 -15.84
CA GLY A 500 15.82 9.40 -14.53
C GLY A 500 14.96 10.29 -13.63
N VAL A 501 13.65 10.39 -13.89
CA VAL A 501 12.73 11.28 -13.17
C VAL A 501 11.49 10.55 -12.68
N ASN A 502 10.93 11.00 -11.56
CA ASN A 502 9.63 10.52 -11.10
C ASN A 502 8.53 11.11 -11.98
N ARG A 503 7.64 10.27 -12.49
CA ARG A 503 6.48 10.67 -13.30
C ARG A 503 5.21 10.10 -12.73
N SER A 504 4.10 10.82 -12.89
CA SER A 504 2.78 10.29 -12.56
C SER A 504 2.55 8.97 -13.29
N LEU A 505 2.07 7.97 -12.56
CA LEU A 505 1.69 6.70 -13.14
C LEU A 505 0.53 6.95 -14.10
N PRO A 506 0.67 6.61 -15.39
CA PRO A 506 -0.39 6.87 -16.36
C PRO A 506 -1.61 5.98 -16.10
N PRO A 507 -2.80 6.39 -16.58
CA PRO A 507 -3.97 5.53 -16.63
C PRO A 507 -3.71 4.20 -17.34
N SER A 508 -4.46 3.16 -16.98
CA SER A 508 -4.56 1.93 -17.77
C SER A 508 -5.60 2.08 -18.88
N SER A 509 -5.64 1.16 -19.85
CA SER A 509 -6.66 1.16 -20.90
C SER A 509 -8.09 0.96 -20.39
N VAL A 510 -8.27 0.53 -19.14
CA VAL A 510 -9.58 0.35 -18.52
C VAL A 510 -9.77 1.29 -17.33
N THR A 511 -8.93 2.31 -17.16
CA THR A 511 -9.11 3.27 -16.06
C THR A 511 -10.49 3.91 -16.13
N GLN A 512 -11.27 3.72 -15.07
CA GLN A 512 -12.64 4.17 -14.96
C GLN A 512 -12.88 4.69 -13.53
N PRO A 513 -12.87 6.03 -13.32
CA PRO A 513 -13.07 6.64 -12.01
C PRO A 513 -14.42 6.33 -11.36
N PHE A 514 -15.51 6.35 -12.13
CA PHE A 514 -16.87 6.06 -11.67
C PHE A 514 -16.95 4.65 -11.09
N PHE A 515 -16.42 3.65 -11.79
CA PHE A 515 -16.40 2.27 -11.30
C PHE A 515 -15.52 2.11 -10.07
N ALA A 516 -14.30 2.67 -10.09
CA ALA A 516 -13.37 2.55 -8.98
C ALA A 516 -13.92 3.19 -7.69
N ALA A 517 -14.51 4.37 -7.80
CA ALA A 517 -15.13 5.08 -6.68
C ALA A 517 -16.34 4.32 -6.16
N HIS A 518 -17.28 3.95 -7.04
CA HIS A 518 -18.50 3.22 -6.65
C HIS A 518 -18.19 1.91 -5.94
N VAL A 519 -17.33 1.07 -6.51
CA VAL A 519 -16.96 -0.23 -5.90
C VAL A 519 -16.36 -0.02 -4.50
N THR A 520 -15.41 0.91 -4.34
CA THR A 520 -14.80 1.12 -3.01
C THR A 520 -15.78 1.72 -2.00
N GLY A 521 -16.62 2.65 -2.43
CA GLY A 521 -17.66 3.25 -1.61
C GLY A 521 -18.68 2.22 -1.15
N PHE A 522 -19.14 1.36 -2.07
CA PHE A 522 -20.06 0.26 -1.77
C PHE A 522 -19.48 -0.68 -0.71
N ILE A 523 -18.24 -1.14 -0.86
CA ILE A 523 -17.59 -2.01 0.15
C ILE A 523 -17.47 -1.33 1.51
N ARG A 524 -17.07 -0.05 1.55
CA ARG A 524 -17.02 0.71 2.82
C ARG A 524 -18.39 0.83 3.47
N ALA A 525 -19.44 1.04 2.66
CA ALA A 525 -20.80 1.16 3.13
C ALA A 525 -21.35 -0.18 3.65
N VAL A 526 -21.13 -1.30 2.94
CA VAL A 526 -21.54 -2.64 3.43
C VAL A 526 -20.89 -2.97 4.78
N VAL A 527 -19.57 -2.81 4.92
CA VAL A 527 -18.89 -3.05 6.20
C VAL A 527 -19.36 -2.07 7.28
N GLY A 528 -19.62 -0.81 6.91
CA GLY A 528 -20.17 0.20 7.82
C GLY A 528 -21.56 -0.16 8.33
N GLU A 529 -22.43 -0.69 7.46
CA GLU A 529 -23.77 -1.15 7.82
C GLU A 529 -23.68 -2.35 8.78
N LEU A 530 -22.85 -3.35 8.46
CA LEU A 530 -22.64 -4.52 9.30
C LEU A 530 -22.14 -4.17 10.71
N MET A 531 -21.16 -3.25 10.83
CA MET A 531 -20.67 -2.83 12.13
C MET A 531 -21.70 -2.06 12.96
N ASN A 532 -22.52 -1.20 12.32
CA ASN A 532 -23.57 -0.46 13.03
C ASN A 532 -24.83 -1.31 13.32
N ALA A 533 -24.99 -2.47 12.65
CA ALA A 533 -26.05 -3.43 12.92
C ALA A 533 -25.74 -4.35 14.12
N LEU A 534 -24.51 -4.33 14.64
CA LEU A 534 -24.14 -5.09 15.83
C LEU A 534 -24.83 -4.51 17.08
N PRO A 535 -25.21 -5.35 18.06
CA PRO A 535 -25.86 -4.88 19.27
C PRO A 535 -24.91 -4.07 20.15
N SER A 536 -25.46 -3.25 21.05
CA SER A 536 -24.70 -2.30 21.86
C SER A 536 -23.77 -2.92 22.90
N ASP A 537 -23.96 -4.21 23.23
CA ASP A 537 -23.11 -5.00 24.11
C ASP A 537 -21.96 -5.71 23.36
N SER A 538 -21.95 -5.68 22.03
CA SER A 538 -20.84 -6.18 21.23
C SER A 538 -19.68 -5.17 21.16
N THR A 539 -18.50 -5.66 20.83
CA THR A 539 -17.29 -4.85 20.69
C THR A 539 -16.62 -5.12 19.35
N VAL A 540 -16.32 -4.05 18.61
CA VAL A 540 -15.45 -4.12 17.43
C VAL A 540 -14.05 -3.66 17.83
N VAL A 541 -13.02 -4.44 17.48
CA VAL A 541 -11.61 -4.13 17.76
C VAL A 541 -11.01 -3.26 16.66
N SER A 542 -11.26 -3.62 15.40
CA SER A 542 -10.74 -2.88 14.24
C SER A 542 -11.50 -3.25 12.97
N VAL A 543 -11.36 -2.41 11.94
CA VAL A 543 -11.82 -2.65 10.58
C VAL A 543 -10.66 -2.45 9.60
N THR A 544 -10.49 -3.36 8.66
CA THR A 544 -9.44 -3.31 7.63
C THR A 544 -10.01 -3.64 6.26
N THR A 545 -10.30 -2.59 5.49
CA THR A 545 -10.81 -2.61 4.10
C THR A 545 -12.22 -3.17 3.95
N ASP A 546 -12.36 -4.48 4.03
CA ASP A 546 -13.54 -5.28 3.74
C ASP A 546 -13.87 -6.26 4.88
N GLY A 547 -13.12 -6.22 5.98
CA GLY A 547 -13.34 -7.06 7.15
C GLY A 547 -13.19 -6.34 8.47
N PHE A 548 -13.76 -6.92 9.52
CA PHE A 548 -13.76 -6.37 10.87
C PHE A 548 -13.62 -7.47 11.93
N LEU A 549 -12.98 -7.11 13.03
CA LEU A 549 -12.74 -7.96 14.19
C LEU A 549 -13.78 -7.64 15.29
N THR A 550 -14.57 -8.62 15.70
CA THR A 550 -15.64 -8.45 16.70
C THR A 550 -15.73 -9.66 17.63
N ASN A 551 -16.31 -9.51 18.82
CA ASN A 551 -16.65 -10.64 19.70
C ASN A 551 -18.03 -11.26 19.41
N TYR A 552 -18.70 -10.82 18.34
CA TYR A 552 -20.04 -11.27 18.02
C TYR A 552 -20.05 -12.44 17.00
N PRO A 553 -20.77 -13.54 17.27
CA PRO A 553 -20.75 -14.73 16.42
C PRO A 553 -21.56 -14.55 15.12
N LEU A 554 -21.13 -15.20 14.05
CA LEU A 554 -21.59 -14.99 12.68
C LEU A 554 -23.09 -15.21 12.49
N ASP A 555 -23.63 -16.27 13.11
CA ASP A 555 -25.04 -16.68 13.04
C ASP A 555 -26.00 -15.65 13.65
N LYS A 556 -25.48 -14.71 14.45
CA LYS A 556 -26.26 -13.66 15.10
C LYS A 556 -26.12 -12.30 14.43
N ILE A 557 -25.16 -12.11 13.53
CA ILE A 557 -24.97 -10.82 12.84
C ILE A 557 -26.19 -10.56 11.97
N ASN A 558 -26.85 -9.41 12.17
CA ASN A 558 -27.94 -9.00 11.32
C ASN A 558 -27.41 -8.54 9.95
N MET A 559 -27.73 -9.33 8.93
CA MET A 559 -27.30 -9.12 7.54
C MET A 559 -28.43 -8.62 6.64
N SER A 560 -29.59 -8.23 7.20
CA SER A 560 -30.79 -7.85 6.45
C SER A 560 -30.86 -6.37 6.07
N GLY A 561 -29.80 -5.59 6.31
CA GLY A 561 -29.72 -4.20 5.87
C GLY A 561 -29.76 -4.08 4.35
N PRO A 562 -30.20 -2.93 3.78
CA PRO A 562 -30.31 -2.76 2.33
C PRO A 562 -28.99 -2.99 1.59
N LEU A 563 -27.86 -2.50 2.11
CA LEU A 563 -26.56 -2.65 1.44
C LEU A 563 -26.02 -4.08 1.57
N SER A 564 -26.18 -4.68 2.75
CA SER A 564 -25.82 -6.06 3.08
C SER A 564 -26.62 -7.06 2.25
N SER A 565 -27.94 -6.90 2.18
CA SER A 565 -28.84 -7.76 1.39
C SER A 565 -28.51 -7.69 -0.10
N ARG A 566 -28.18 -6.49 -0.59
CA ARG A 566 -27.72 -6.29 -1.95
C ARG A 566 -26.38 -6.95 -2.21
N PHE A 567 -25.41 -6.80 -1.32
CA PHE A 567 -24.13 -7.49 -1.45
C PHE A 567 -24.29 -9.03 -1.41
N GLN A 568 -25.14 -9.55 -0.51
CA GLN A 568 -25.49 -10.97 -0.46
C GLN A 568 -26.14 -11.45 -1.75
N SER A 569 -27.06 -10.66 -2.35
CA SER A 569 -27.66 -10.99 -3.65
C SER A 569 -26.60 -11.09 -4.76
N LEU A 570 -25.57 -10.23 -4.73
CA LEU A 570 -24.44 -10.33 -5.67
C LEU A 570 -23.57 -11.56 -5.40
N CYS A 571 -23.40 -11.97 -4.15
CA CYS A 571 -22.80 -13.26 -3.81
C CYS A 571 -23.61 -14.41 -4.41
N ASP A 572 -24.94 -14.41 -4.23
CA ASP A 572 -25.82 -15.48 -4.72
C ASP A 572 -25.81 -15.62 -6.24
N ILE A 573 -25.60 -14.54 -7.01
CA ILE A 573 -25.47 -14.58 -8.48
C ILE A 573 -24.29 -15.45 -8.92
N VAL A 574 -23.17 -15.41 -8.18
CA VAL A 574 -21.95 -16.14 -8.55
C VAL A 574 -21.73 -17.38 -7.69
N ASP A 575 -22.36 -17.45 -6.52
CA ASP A 575 -22.18 -18.45 -5.48
C ASP A 575 -23.47 -18.76 -4.72
N PRO A 576 -24.47 -19.38 -5.36
CA PRO A 576 -25.75 -19.60 -4.73
C PRO A 576 -25.61 -20.30 -3.36
N GLY A 577 -26.12 -19.66 -2.31
CA GLY A 577 -26.15 -20.21 -0.95
C GLY A 577 -24.88 -20.00 -0.13
N SER A 578 -23.88 -19.27 -0.63
CA SER A 578 -22.75 -18.85 0.20
C SER A 578 -23.09 -17.62 1.03
N SER A 579 -22.42 -17.46 2.17
CA SER A 579 -22.56 -16.24 2.98
C SER A 579 -21.61 -15.16 2.47
N MET A 580 -22.08 -13.92 2.47
CA MET A 580 -21.23 -12.76 2.20
C MET A 580 -20.11 -12.56 3.23
N LEU A 581 -20.21 -13.12 4.44
CA LEU A 581 -19.17 -13.03 5.46
C LEU A 581 -18.46 -14.37 5.63
N THR A 582 -17.13 -14.30 5.66
CA THR A 582 -16.26 -15.46 5.89
C THR A 582 -15.42 -15.25 7.14
N CYS A 583 -15.46 -16.21 8.07
CA CYS A 583 -14.61 -16.17 9.26
C CYS A 583 -13.19 -16.63 8.91
N LYS A 584 -12.23 -15.73 9.10
CA LYS A 584 -10.81 -15.92 8.73
C LYS A 584 -9.97 -16.37 9.91
N HIS A 585 -10.22 -15.80 11.08
CA HIS A 585 -9.52 -16.11 12.31
C HIS A 585 -10.49 -16.15 13.49
N GLU A 586 -10.14 -16.96 14.48
CA GLU A 586 -10.80 -17.01 15.79
C GLU A 586 -9.72 -17.02 16.85
N VAL A 587 -9.80 -16.10 17.81
CA VAL A 587 -8.76 -15.91 18.83
C VAL A 587 -9.38 -15.54 20.18
N SER A 588 -8.71 -15.91 21.27
CA SER A 588 -9.22 -15.66 22.62
C SER A 588 -8.85 -14.25 23.11
N GLN A 589 -7.70 -13.73 22.67
CA GLN A 589 -7.28 -12.39 23.07
C GLN A 589 -6.31 -11.81 22.03
N LEU A 590 -6.43 -10.51 21.80
CA LEU A 590 -5.68 -9.76 20.80
C LEU A 590 -4.84 -8.66 21.45
N ILE A 591 -3.85 -8.16 20.72
CA ILE A 591 -3.29 -6.82 20.92
C ILE A 591 -3.74 -5.93 19.77
N ALA A 592 -4.46 -4.86 20.09
CA ALA A 592 -4.83 -3.82 19.14
C ALA A 592 -3.89 -2.62 19.31
N MET A 593 -2.99 -2.40 18.36
CA MET A 593 -1.97 -1.34 18.46
C MET A 593 -2.44 -0.06 17.78
N LYS A 594 -2.91 -0.20 16.54
CA LYS A 594 -3.31 0.87 15.62
C LYS A 594 -3.95 0.26 14.36
N THR A 595 -4.32 1.09 13.40
CA THR A 595 -4.76 0.65 12.06
C THR A 595 -3.77 -0.36 11.46
N ARG A 596 -4.25 -1.55 11.09
CA ARG A 596 -3.46 -2.66 10.54
C ARG A 596 -2.35 -3.18 11.48
N GLY A 597 -2.51 -2.98 12.78
CA GLY A 597 -1.66 -3.47 13.86
C GLY A 597 -2.46 -4.31 14.85
N GLN A 598 -2.68 -5.59 14.54
CA GLN A 598 -3.45 -6.55 15.35
C GLN A 598 -2.64 -7.83 15.50
N LEU A 599 -2.37 -8.26 16.73
CA LEU A 599 -1.58 -9.48 17.01
C LEU A 599 -2.39 -10.42 17.90
N THR A 600 -2.09 -11.71 17.84
CA THR A 600 -2.69 -12.69 18.75
C THR A 600 -1.91 -12.67 20.06
N TYR A 601 -2.60 -12.37 21.17
CA TYR A 601 -2.02 -12.44 22.52
C TYR A 601 -2.28 -13.82 23.15
N ARG A 602 -3.51 -14.33 23.03
CA ARG A 602 -3.88 -15.71 23.40
C ARG A 602 -4.62 -16.36 22.24
N ALA A 603 -4.04 -17.44 21.71
CA ALA A 603 -4.61 -18.19 20.59
C ALA A 603 -5.70 -19.17 21.06
N ILE A 604 -6.56 -19.57 20.12
CA ILE A 604 -7.45 -20.73 20.28
C ILE A 604 -6.78 -21.92 19.59
N GLN A 605 -6.75 -23.07 20.27
CA GLN A 605 -6.09 -24.27 19.75
C GLN A 605 -6.68 -24.68 18.38
N GLY A 606 -5.80 -24.91 17.40
CA GLY A 606 -6.17 -25.32 16.04
C GLY A 606 -6.70 -24.21 15.13
N LYS A 607 -6.78 -22.96 15.60
CA LYS A 607 -7.20 -21.80 14.81
C LYS A 607 -5.99 -20.99 14.33
N PRO A 608 -6.01 -20.42 13.10
CA PRO A 608 -4.96 -19.52 12.64
C PRO A 608 -4.89 -18.24 13.49
N VAL A 609 -3.68 -17.72 13.70
CA VAL A 609 -3.45 -16.49 14.47
C VAL A 609 -3.74 -15.24 13.64
N VAL A 610 -4.32 -14.22 14.27
CA VAL A 610 -4.36 -12.86 13.73
C VAL A 610 -2.96 -12.26 13.81
N HIS A 611 -2.40 -11.83 12.67
CA HIS A 611 -1.02 -11.35 12.59
C HIS A 611 -0.84 -10.19 11.59
N ALA A 612 -1.15 -8.97 12.03
CA ALA A 612 -0.95 -7.71 11.32
C ALA A 612 0.04 -6.81 12.08
N ARG A 613 1.20 -6.51 11.46
CA ARG A 613 2.36 -5.90 12.15
C ARG A 613 2.51 -4.39 11.98
N ALA A 614 1.50 -3.70 11.45
CA ALA A 614 1.56 -2.27 11.13
C ALA A 614 2.79 -1.85 10.30
N GLY A 615 3.27 -2.73 9.41
CA GLY A 615 4.43 -2.49 8.55
C GLY A 615 5.80 -2.79 9.18
N VAL A 616 5.84 -3.23 10.44
CA VAL A 616 7.08 -3.70 11.08
C VAL A 616 7.47 -5.07 10.53
N LYS A 617 8.77 -5.22 10.20
CA LYS A 617 9.37 -6.49 9.82
C LYS A 617 10.30 -6.93 10.94
N PRO A 618 10.07 -8.08 11.59
CA PRO A 618 11.01 -8.65 12.54
C PRO A 618 12.40 -8.86 11.92
N PRO A 619 13.46 -8.88 12.76
CA PRO A 619 14.81 -9.21 12.33
C PRO A 619 14.87 -10.54 11.55
N ALA A 620 15.86 -10.67 10.65
CA ALA A 620 15.94 -11.79 9.70
C ALA A 620 16.27 -13.14 10.36
N ASP A 621 16.87 -13.10 11.54
CA ASP A 621 17.23 -14.23 12.40
C ASP A 621 16.03 -14.77 13.19
N ILE A 622 14.93 -14.03 13.29
CA ILE A 622 13.70 -14.52 13.91
C ILE A 622 12.97 -15.45 12.92
N PRO A 623 12.67 -16.71 13.29
CA PRO A 623 11.87 -17.59 12.45
C PRO A 623 10.48 -17.02 12.17
N ARG A 624 9.92 -17.29 10.98
CA ARG A 624 8.57 -16.80 10.61
C ARG A 624 7.47 -17.28 11.55
N SER A 625 7.62 -18.47 12.14
CA SER A 625 6.70 -19.02 13.15
C SER A 625 6.62 -18.14 14.40
N ASP A 626 7.70 -17.45 14.74
CA ASP A 626 7.87 -16.75 16.01
C ASP A 626 7.64 -15.23 15.84
N TYR A 627 7.29 -14.79 14.63
CA TYR A 627 7.02 -13.39 14.33
C TYR A 627 5.92 -12.79 15.20
N ASN A 628 4.90 -13.56 15.55
CA ASN A 628 3.83 -13.07 16.41
C ASN A 628 4.36 -12.77 17.81
N ASP A 629 5.09 -13.70 18.39
CA ASP A 629 5.60 -13.60 19.77
C ASP A 629 6.64 -12.49 19.89
N TYR A 630 7.54 -12.37 18.91
CA TYR A 630 8.46 -11.23 18.80
C TYR A 630 7.71 -9.89 18.78
N MET A 631 6.62 -9.80 17.99
CA MET A 631 5.86 -8.55 17.86
C MET A 631 5.06 -8.23 19.13
N VAL A 632 4.55 -9.25 19.83
CA VAL A 632 3.89 -9.10 21.13
C VAL A 632 4.87 -8.54 22.15
N ASP A 633 6.04 -9.16 22.27
CA ASP A 633 7.11 -8.70 23.17
C ASP A 633 7.55 -7.27 22.82
N LEU A 634 7.83 -7.02 21.55
CA LEU A 634 8.22 -5.70 21.05
C LEU A 634 7.18 -4.63 21.39
N TYR A 635 5.89 -4.91 21.21
CA TYR A 635 4.85 -3.93 21.53
C TYR A 635 4.78 -3.64 23.04
N LEU A 636 4.76 -4.68 23.88
CA LEU A 636 4.64 -4.51 25.34
C LEU A 636 5.88 -3.80 25.92
N ASN A 637 7.06 -4.12 25.40
CA ASN A 637 8.34 -3.63 25.91
C ASN A 637 8.91 -2.41 25.17
N ARG A 638 8.22 -1.90 24.13
CA ARG A 638 8.71 -0.76 23.32
C ARG A 638 9.15 0.46 24.12
N LEU A 639 10.20 1.13 23.68
CA LEU A 639 10.68 2.36 24.33
C LEU A 639 10.42 3.60 23.46
N PRO A 640 10.25 4.79 24.05
CA PRO A 640 10.17 6.03 23.28
C PRO A 640 11.40 6.21 22.40
N GLY A 641 11.17 6.55 21.12
CA GLY A 641 12.25 6.76 20.16
C GLY A 641 13.02 5.50 19.75
N GLN A 642 12.59 4.30 20.20
CA GLN A 642 13.22 3.04 19.81
C GLN A 642 13.30 2.92 18.29
N THR A 643 14.45 2.49 17.81
CA THR A 643 14.69 2.16 16.40
C THR A 643 14.81 0.66 16.24
N LEU A 644 14.48 0.18 15.04
CA LEU A 644 14.78 -1.17 14.60
C LEU A 644 15.72 -1.08 13.41
N SER A 645 16.82 -1.83 13.48
CA SER A 645 17.71 -1.97 12.35
C SER A 645 17.04 -2.80 11.28
N ARG A 646 17.05 -2.30 10.05
CA ARG A 646 16.44 -2.97 8.91
C ARG A 646 17.37 -2.91 7.73
N SER A 647 17.77 -4.09 7.27
CA SER A 647 18.38 -4.26 5.97
C SER A 647 17.35 -4.03 4.86
N THR A 648 17.59 -3.03 4.02
CA THR A 648 16.78 -2.76 2.83
C THR A 648 17.67 -2.67 1.61
N LEU A 649 17.24 -3.29 0.52
CA LEU A 649 17.89 -3.12 -0.77
C LEU A 649 17.69 -1.68 -1.25
N ILE A 650 18.70 -1.12 -1.91
CA ILE A 650 18.57 0.20 -2.53
C ILE A 650 17.39 0.26 -3.52
N SER A 651 16.77 1.43 -3.61
CA SER A 651 15.63 1.65 -4.49
C SER A 651 16.03 1.61 -5.97
N THR A 652 15.08 1.33 -6.88
CA THR A 652 15.36 1.37 -8.34
C THR A 652 15.87 2.75 -8.74
N ARG A 653 15.28 3.80 -8.14
CA ARG A 653 15.69 5.18 -8.37
C ARG A 653 17.15 5.38 -8.04
N GLU A 654 17.53 5.00 -6.83
CA GLU A 654 18.90 5.15 -6.38
C GLU A 654 19.85 4.38 -7.29
N MET A 655 19.60 3.08 -7.46
CA MET A 655 20.41 2.19 -8.29
C MET A 655 20.63 2.73 -9.72
N TRP A 656 19.59 3.27 -10.36
CA TRP A 656 19.69 3.87 -11.70
C TRP A 656 20.40 5.22 -11.71
N LEU A 657 20.25 6.04 -10.66
CA LEU A 657 20.91 7.36 -10.62
C LEU A 657 22.40 7.24 -10.28
N SER A 658 22.77 6.28 -9.43
CA SER A 658 24.16 6.02 -9.06
C SER A 658 24.87 4.99 -9.96
N GLU A 659 24.16 4.35 -10.89
CA GLU A 659 24.70 3.28 -11.75
C GLU A 659 25.45 2.21 -10.95
N SER A 660 24.81 1.81 -9.85
CA SER A 660 25.39 0.91 -8.86
C SER A 660 24.73 -0.45 -8.88
N ASP A 661 25.45 -1.46 -8.40
CA ASP A 661 24.87 -2.78 -8.18
C ASP A 661 23.73 -2.72 -7.15
N LEU A 662 22.91 -3.77 -7.14
CA LEU A 662 21.93 -3.95 -6.09
C LEU A 662 22.65 -4.34 -4.79
N VAL A 663 22.64 -3.43 -3.82
CA VAL A 663 23.26 -3.64 -2.51
C VAL A 663 22.24 -3.42 -1.40
N SER A 664 22.45 -4.11 -0.29
CA SER A 664 21.71 -3.87 0.95
C SER A 664 22.26 -2.66 1.70
N ARG A 665 21.38 -1.96 2.40
CA ARG A 665 21.71 -0.92 3.36
C ARG A 665 21.01 -1.21 4.67
N GLU A 666 21.79 -1.21 5.73
CA GLU A 666 21.24 -1.12 7.07
C GLU A 666 20.75 0.31 7.30
N GLN A 667 19.49 0.42 7.70
CA GLN A 667 18.90 1.66 8.13
C GLN A 667 18.16 1.43 9.44
N ASP A 668 18.41 2.29 10.41
CA ASP A 668 17.61 2.34 11.62
C ASP A 668 16.32 3.11 11.35
N ILE A 669 15.20 2.42 11.51
CA ILE A 669 13.87 2.99 11.33
C ILE A 669 13.23 3.15 12.70
N ARG A 670 12.72 4.36 12.98
CA ARG A 670 11.96 4.62 14.20
C ARG A 670 10.73 3.72 14.27
N LEU A 671 10.57 3.01 15.38
CA LEU A 671 9.42 2.18 15.67
C LEU A 671 8.17 3.06 15.85
N ASN A 672 7.07 2.69 15.20
CA ASN A 672 5.82 3.45 15.26
C ASN A 672 4.61 2.53 15.53
N LEU A 673 4.52 2.06 16.77
CA LEU A 673 3.43 1.20 17.24
C LEU A 673 2.41 1.92 18.15
N GLU A 674 2.61 3.21 18.43
CA GLU A 674 1.61 4.00 19.16
C GLU A 674 0.30 4.11 18.36
N PHE A 675 -0.79 4.24 19.12
CA PHE A 675 -2.14 4.42 18.60
C PHE A 675 -2.19 5.58 17.60
N ASP A 676 -2.99 5.41 16.55
CA ASP A 676 -2.97 6.37 15.44
C ASP A 676 -3.92 7.56 15.63
N PHE A 677 -4.71 7.61 16.71
CA PHE A 677 -5.64 8.71 17.00
C PHE A 677 -6.59 9.01 15.84
N LYS A 678 -6.86 8.05 14.96
CA LYS A 678 -7.96 8.15 13.98
C LYS A 678 -9.33 8.18 14.65
N ARG A 679 -9.36 7.74 15.90
CA ARG A 679 -10.48 7.80 16.82
C ARG A 679 -10.02 8.38 18.14
N GLN A 680 -10.93 8.96 18.91
CA GLN A 680 -10.62 9.54 20.20
C GLN A 680 -10.56 8.45 21.27
N PRO A 681 -9.40 8.21 21.92
CA PRO A 681 -9.31 7.23 23.00
C PRO A 681 -10.14 7.65 24.21
N VAL A 682 -10.83 6.68 24.83
CA VAL A 682 -11.66 6.87 26.03
C VAL A 682 -11.52 5.67 26.96
N GLN A 683 -11.99 5.83 28.21
CA GLN A 683 -12.05 4.77 29.23
C GLN A 683 -10.70 4.04 29.44
N PRO A 684 -9.64 4.76 29.85
CA PRO A 684 -8.36 4.15 30.15
C PRO A 684 -8.46 3.19 31.34
N ALA A 685 -7.92 1.98 31.18
CA ALA A 685 -7.85 0.96 32.23
C ALA A 685 -6.59 0.12 32.09
N MET A 686 -6.14 -0.53 33.17
CA MET A 686 -5.08 -1.52 33.09
C MET A 686 -5.67 -2.91 32.82
N ASN A 687 -5.12 -3.63 31.83
CA ASN A 687 -5.49 -5.01 31.51
C ASN A 687 -4.21 -5.78 31.14
N GLU A 688 -4.00 -6.95 31.76
CA GLU A 688 -2.81 -7.79 31.51
C GLU A 688 -1.47 -7.00 31.63
N GLY A 689 -1.39 -6.07 32.59
CA GLY A 689 -0.20 -5.24 32.81
C GLY A 689 0.05 -4.14 31.77
N HIS A 690 -0.88 -3.88 30.85
CA HIS A 690 -0.78 -2.82 29.84
C HIS A 690 -2.05 -1.94 29.82
N LEU A 691 -1.92 -0.71 29.33
CA LEU A 691 -3.04 0.21 29.13
C LEU A 691 -3.98 -0.34 28.04
N LEU A 692 -5.25 -0.46 28.38
CA LEU A 692 -6.39 -0.72 27.52
C LEU A 692 -7.20 0.58 27.39
N MET A 693 -7.58 0.93 26.18
CA MET A 693 -8.52 2.04 25.91
C MET A 693 -9.52 1.63 24.84
N PHE A 694 -10.76 2.07 25.01
CA PHE A 694 -11.77 2.07 23.95
C PHE A 694 -11.66 3.37 23.16
N SER A 695 -12.51 3.58 22.16
CA SER A 695 -12.55 4.85 21.43
C SER A 695 -13.96 5.25 21.02
N ARG A 696 -14.14 6.56 20.85
CA ARG A 696 -15.34 7.17 20.25
C ARG A 696 -14.95 7.91 18.96
N PRO A 697 -15.91 8.18 18.05
CA PRO A 697 -15.59 8.97 16.86
C PRO A 697 -15.21 10.39 17.28
N TRP A 698 -14.39 11.05 16.47
CA TRP A 698 -14.12 12.47 16.69
C TRP A 698 -15.35 13.30 16.37
N ASP A 699 -15.60 14.36 17.14
CA ASP A 699 -16.72 15.26 16.90
C ASP A 699 -16.56 15.98 15.55
N ASN A 700 -15.34 16.40 15.22
CA ASN A 700 -14.96 17.01 13.95
C ASN A 700 -13.45 16.80 13.66
N MET A 701 -13.01 17.19 12.45
CA MET A 701 -11.62 17.04 12.03
C MET A 701 -10.64 18.02 12.66
N GLU A 702 -11.09 19.20 13.08
CA GLU A 702 -10.22 20.21 13.71
C GLU A 702 -9.64 19.66 15.02
N GLU A 703 -10.51 19.13 15.88
CA GLU A 703 -10.12 18.48 17.13
C GLU A 703 -9.23 17.26 16.89
N ALA A 704 -9.61 16.41 15.92
CA ALA A 704 -8.84 15.21 15.59
C ALA A 704 -7.40 15.55 15.17
N LEU A 705 -7.23 16.53 14.27
CA LEU A 705 -5.92 16.94 13.77
C LEU A 705 -5.10 17.67 14.83
N GLN A 706 -5.73 18.51 15.64
CA GLN A 706 -5.06 19.21 16.74
C GLN A 706 -4.49 18.21 17.75
N GLN A 707 -5.31 17.28 18.26
CA GLN A 707 -4.85 16.29 19.24
C GLN A 707 -3.83 15.33 18.62
N ARG A 708 -4.03 14.92 17.36
CA ARG A 708 -3.08 14.05 16.66
C ARG A 708 -1.70 14.71 16.50
N SER A 709 -1.67 15.99 16.15
CA SER A 709 -0.43 16.77 16.03
C SER A 709 0.31 16.87 17.38
N LEU A 710 -0.44 17.16 18.46
CA LEU A 710 0.11 17.21 19.81
C LEU A 710 0.61 15.85 20.30
N PHE A 711 -0.09 14.76 19.95
CA PHE A 711 0.34 13.41 20.29
C PHE A 711 1.63 13.02 19.56
N ASP A 712 1.78 13.45 18.30
CA ASP A 712 2.99 13.22 17.52
C ASP A 712 4.22 13.92 18.13
N ASP A 713 4.05 15.03 18.83
CA ASP A 713 5.07 15.69 19.66
C ASP A 713 5.31 14.93 20.99
N TRP A 714 4.25 14.63 21.75
CA TRP A 714 4.36 13.97 23.06
C TRP A 714 5.04 12.59 22.97
N ARG A 715 4.63 11.77 21.99
CA ARG A 715 5.19 10.42 21.78
C ARG A 715 6.65 10.41 21.32
N GLN A 716 7.24 11.59 21.09
CA GLN A 716 8.66 11.65 20.75
C GLN A 716 9.52 11.08 21.88
N THR A 717 9.10 11.31 23.12
CA THR A 717 9.80 10.98 24.36
C THR A 717 8.97 10.11 25.32
N HIS A 718 7.74 9.75 24.95
CA HIS A 718 6.82 8.94 25.75
C HIS A 718 6.19 7.79 24.95
N THR A 719 5.60 6.82 25.67
CA THR A 719 4.82 5.71 25.12
C THR A 719 3.60 5.47 26.00
N LEU A 720 2.43 5.17 25.43
CA LEU A 720 1.23 4.84 26.21
C LEU A 720 1.24 3.37 26.65
N LYS A 721 1.59 3.11 27.92
CA LYS A 721 1.58 1.76 28.51
C LYS A 721 0.85 1.64 29.82
N THR A 722 0.73 2.73 30.58
CA THR A 722 0.17 2.75 31.93
C THR A 722 -0.81 3.89 32.10
N LEU A 723 -1.60 3.85 33.19
CA LEU A 723 -2.44 4.99 33.59
C LEU A 723 -1.63 6.26 33.88
N ALA A 724 -0.40 6.13 34.39
CA ALA A 724 0.48 7.26 34.62
C ALA A 724 0.92 7.93 33.29
N ASP A 725 1.18 7.14 32.25
CA ASP A 725 1.47 7.67 30.91
C ASP A 725 0.26 8.40 30.33
N TRP A 726 -0.93 7.84 30.54
CA TRP A 726 -2.19 8.48 30.13
C TRP A 726 -2.43 9.80 30.87
N ASP A 727 -2.22 9.84 32.18
CA ASP A 727 -2.35 11.05 32.98
C ASP A 727 -1.33 12.12 32.55
N ASP A 728 -0.09 11.74 32.22
CA ASP A 728 0.89 12.68 31.65
C ASP A 728 0.47 13.20 30.28
N TRP A 729 -0.06 12.34 29.40
CA TRP A 729 -0.62 12.76 28.11
C TRP A 729 -1.79 13.75 28.30
N CYS A 730 -2.73 13.46 29.20
CA CYS A 730 -3.85 14.34 29.49
C CYS A 730 -3.38 15.69 30.04
N ASP A 731 -2.38 15.70 30.92
CA ASP A 731 -1.78 16.92 31.45
C ASP A 731 -1.06 17.72 30.35
N PHE A 732 -0.29 17.02 29.52
CA PHE A 732 0.38 17.60 28.36
C PHE A 732 -0.64 18.29 27.45
N LEU A 733 -1.71 17.57 27.07
CA LEU A 733 -2.78 18.07 26.22
C LEU A 733 -3.46 19.29 26.85
N TYR A 734 -3.89 19.18 28.12
CA TYR A 734 -4.52 20.28 28.87
C TYR A 734 -3.66 21.54 28.83
N CYS A 735 -2.35 21.41 29.03
CA CYS A 735 -1.47 22.55 29.01
C CYS A 735 -1.46 23.26 27.64
N ARG A 736 -1.40 22.49 26.54
CA ARG A 736 -1.30 23.08 25.19
C ARG A 736 -2.63 23.61 24.69
N THR A 737 -3.77 23.11 25.17
CA THR A 737 -5.09 23.61 24.78
C THR A 737 -5.51 24.76 25.69
N VAL A 738 -5.57 24.55 27.00
CA VAL A 738 -6.13 25.54 27.95
C VAL A 738 -5.21 26.74 28.17
N PHE A 739 -3.90 26.52 28.40
CA PHE A 739 -3.00 27.64 28.72
C PHE A 739 -2.48 28.39 27.49
N SER A 740 -2.40 27.75 26.32
CA SER A 740 -2.01 28.43 25.08
C SER A 740 -3.05 29.45 24.64
N ASP A 741 -4.35 29.13 24.79
CA ASP A 741 -5.45 30.06 24.53
C ASP A 741 -5.35 31.32 25.41
N MET A 742 -4.75 31.17 26.60
CA MET A 742 -4.47 32.26 27.55
C MET A 742 -3.18 33.03 27.22
N LYS A 743 -2.53 32.75 26.09
CA LYS A 743 -1.24 33.33 25.66
C LYS A 743 -0.11 33.08 26.66
N LEU A 744 -0.22 32.03 27.48
CA LEU A 744 0.86 31.62 28.38
C LEU A 744 1.87 30.75 27.63
N LYS A 745 3.16 31.04 27.81
CA LYS A 745 4.23 30.19 27.27
C LYS A 745 4.36 28.92 28.10
N VAL A 746 3.72 27.85 27.64
CA VAL A 746 3.76 26.50 28.23
C VAL A 746 5.16 25.89 28.08
N GLY A 747 5.66 25.79 26.85
CA GLY A 747 6.95 25.12 26.56
C GLY A 747 6.90 23.64 26.96
N SER A 748 7.92 23.15 27.65
CA SER A 748 7.99 21.77 28.16
C SER A 748 7.23 21.54 29.48
N LYS A 749 6.71 22.60 30.10
CA LYS A 749 6.14 22.55 31.46
C LYS A 749 4.83 21.77 31.53
N ARG A 750 4.51 21.30 32.73
CA ARG A 750 3.26 20.64 33.10
C ARG A 750 2.33 21.60 33.84
N SER A 751 1.11 21.17 34.10
CA SER A 751 0.05 22.07 34.56
C SER A 751 0.32 22.64 35.95
N ASP A 752 0.95 21.87 36.83
CA ASP A 752 1.42 22.25 38.16
C ASP A 752 2.52 23.31 38.08
N ASP A 753 3.52 23.17 37.19
CA ASP A 753 4.54 24.21 36.95
C ASP A 753 3.93 25.57 36.58
N ILE A 754 2.87 25.54 35.78
CA ILE A 754 2.15 26.75 35.35
C ILE A 754 1.32 27.28 36.50
N LEU A 755 0.66 26.41 37.25
CA LEU A 755 -0.12 26.78 38.43
C LEU A 755 0.77 27.39 39.52
N VAL A 756 1.99 26.90 39.76
CA VAL A 756 2.95 27.55 40.68
C VAL A 756 3.17 29.01 40.28
N ARG A 757 3.41 29.28 38.99
CA ARG A 757 3.62 30.65 38.51
C ARG A 757 2.39 31.52 38.70
N LEU A 758 1.20 30.96 38.51
CA LEU A 758 -0.07 31.68 38.69
C LEU A 758 -0.36 31.92 40.17
N PHE A 759 -0.10 30.94 41.03
CA PHE A 759 -0.18 31.06 42.49
C PHE A 759 0.72 32.17 43.01
N LEU A 760 1.99 32.26 42.58
CA LEU A 760 2.89 33.33 42.99
C LEU A 760 2.35 34.72 42.61
N ARG A 761 1.73 34.85 41.44
CA ARG A 761 1.08 36.11 41.03
C ARG A 761 -0.13 36.39 41.92
N ALA A 762 -0.99 35.39 42.15
CA ALA A 762 -2.17 35.52 42.99
C ALA A 762 -1.82 35.91 44.43
N LEU A 763 -0.80 35.29 45.03
CA LEU A 763 -0.29 35.60 46.36
C LEU A 763 0.25 37.04 46.44
N THR A 764 1.06 37.44 45.46
CA THR A 764 1.65 38.79 45.45
C THR A 764 0.64 39.90 45.15
N GLN A 765 -0.46 39.58 44.46
CA GLN A 765 -1.52 40.51 44.06
C GLN A 765 -2.79 40.39 44.90
N CYS A 766 -2.82 39.50 45.91
CA CYS A 766 -3.97 39.25 46.79
C CYS A 766 -5.25 38.91 46.01
N GLN A 767 -5.15 37.92 45.12
CA GLN A 767 -6.27 37.38 44.34
C GLN A 767 -6.50 35.90 44.66
N TRP A 768 -7.59 35.32 44.11
CA TRP A 768 -7.87 33.88 44.20
C TRP A 768 -8.00 33.40 45.66
N GLY A 769 -8.77 34.18 46.45
CA GLY A 769 -9.02 33.95 47.88
C GLY A 769 -7.91 34.42 48.82
N LEU A 770 -6.71 34.74 48.30
CA LEU A 770 -5.58 35.20 49.09
C LEU A 770 -5.71 36.69 49.47
N MET A 771 -5.37 37.01 50.72
CA MET A 771 -5.47 38.35 51.29
C MET A 771 -4.09 38.92 51.65
N LEU A 772 -4.05 40.21 52.02
CA LEU A 772 -2.80 40.89 52.41
C LEU A 772 -2.09 40.19 53.59
N LYS A 773 -2.85 39.58 54.51
CA LYS A 773 -2.29 38.79 55.62
C LYS A 773 -1.51 37.57 55.11
N ASP A 774 -2.01 36.90 54.07
CA ASP A 774 -1.40 35.70 53.50
C ASP A 774 -0.09 36.06 52.79
N LYS A 775 -0.11 37.17 52.02
CA LYS A 775 1.10 37.72 51.39
C LYS A 775 2.20 38.08 52.40
N LYS A 776 1.83 38.57 53.59
CA LYS A 776 2.78 38.97 54.65
C LYS A 776 3.18 37.82 55.58
N SER A 777 2.56 36.65 55.46
CA SER A 777 2.78 35.52 56.37
C SER A 777 4.18 34.91 56.22
N TYR A 778 4.77 35.01 55.04
CA TYR A 778 6.10 34.47 54.73
C TYR A 778 6.88 35.44 53.84
N SER A 779 8.19 35.52 54.03
CA SER A 779 9.09 36.27 53.16
C SER A 779 9.19 35.60 51.78
N CYS A 780 9.62 36.37 50.75
CA CYS A 780 9.85 35.81 49.41
C CYS A 780 10.87 34.67 49.40
N LYS A 781 11.81 34.66 50.36
CA LYS A 781 12.81 33.60 50.51
C LYS A 781 12.16 32.32 51.03
N GLU A 782 11.35 32.41 52.09
CA GLU A 782 10.66 31.25 52.68
C GLU A 782 9.67 30.60 51.70
N VAL A 783 8.95 31.40 50.90
CA VAL A 783 8.04 30.86 49.88
C VAL A 783 8.80 30.10 48.79
N ALA A 784 9.94 30.63 48.33
CA ALA A 784 10.77 29.99 47.31
C ALA A 784 11.42 28.70 47.84
N GLU A 785 11.97 28.73 49.06
CA GLU A 785 12.56 27.56 49.72
C GLU A 785 11.53 26.46 49.96
N TRP A 786 10.32 26.83 50.39
CA TRP A 786 9.23 25.88 50.58
C TRP A 786 8.82 25.20 49.26
N LEU A 787 8.50 25.95 48.21
CA LEU A 787 8.12 25.34 46.92
C LEU A 787 9.26 24.51 46.32
N THR A 788 10.51 24.91 46.53
CA THR A 788 11.69 24.11 46.15
C THR A 788 11.78 22.81 46.93
N SER A 789 11.48 22.82 48.24
CA SER A 789 11.45 21.61 49.06
C SER A 789 10.34 20.64 48.67
N GLU A 790 9.25 21.13 48.06
CA GLU A 790 8.15 20.34 47.50
C GLU A 790 8.42 19.88 46.05
N GLY A 791 9.61 20.16 45.51
CA GLY A 791 10.04 19.69 44.18
C GLY A 791 9.85 20.68 43.03
N TYR A 792 9.43 21.92 43.29
CA TYR A 792 9.22 22.94 42.25
C TYR A 792 10.42 23.89 42.11
N SER A 793 10.91 24.09 40.90
CA SER A 793 12.01 25.03 40.64
C SER A 793 11.55 26.49 40.75
N VAL A 794 11.63 27.07 41.96
CA VAL A 794 11.22 28.46 42.25
C VAL A 794 12.35 29.25 42.89
N THR A 795 12.73 30.38 42.29
CA THR A 795 13.73 31.29 42.86
C THR A 795 13.08 32.46 43.61
N VAL A 796 13.84 33.10 44.51
CA VAL A 796 13.41 34.35 45.18
C VAL A 796 13.07 35.43 44.15
N THR A 797 13.78 35.45 43.02
CA THR A 797 13.54 36.38 41.91
C THR A 797 12.19 36.13 41.24
N ASP A 798 11.75 34.88 41.10
CA ASP A 798 10.44 34.55 40.54
C ASP A 798 9.30 35.10 41.41
N VAL A 799 9.41 34.96 42.74
CA VAL A 799 8.43 35.50 43.69
C VAL A 799 8.36 37.03 43.61
N LYS A 800 9.53 37.70 43.55
CA LYS A 800 9.59 39.17 43.42
C LYS A 800 9.01 39.66 42.08
N ASN A 801 9.28 38.95 40.99
CA ASN A 801 8.81 39.31 39.67
C ASN A 801 7.29 39.09 39.50
N ALA A 802 6.71 38.15 40.26
CA ALA A 802 5.28 37.85 40.19
C ALA A 802 4.38 39.06 40.51
N VAL A 803 4.87 40.04 41.29
CA VAL A 803 4.16 41.28 41.62
C VAL A 803 3.80 42.08 40.35
N ARG A 804 4.67 42.06 39.34
CA ARG A 804 4.52 42.86 38.10
C ARG A 804 3.86 42.07 36.97
N ALA A 805 3.75 40.76 37.10
CA ALA A 805 3.25 39.89 36.03
C ALA A 805 1.73 39.80 36.03
N LYS A 806 1.09 40.08 34.89
CA LYS A 806 -0.38 40.05 34.78
C LYS A 806 -0.93 38.65 35.12
N ILE A 807 -1.95 38.58 35.98
CA ILE A 807 -2.81 37.40 36.14
C ILE A 807 -3.82 37.42 34.99
N PRO A 808 -3.89 36.37 34.16
CA PRO A 808 -4.93 36.29 33.13
C PRO A 808 -6.31 36.21 33.81
N GLN A 809 -7.29 36.95 33.31
CA GLN A 809 -8.69 36.75 33.71
C GLN A 809 -9.13 35.40 33.16
N MET A 810 -9.36 34.42 34.04
CA MET A 810 -9.71 33.06 33.64
C MET A 810 -10.66 32.41 34.64
N LYS A 811 -11.33 31.38 34.15
CA LYS A 811 -12.14 30.44 34.92
C LYS A 811 -11.66 29.03 34.58
N PHE A 812 -11.34 28.24 35.60
CA PHE A 812 -10.93 26.86 35.42
C PHE A 812 -12.16 25.97 35.32
N SER A 813 -12.46 25.49 34.12
CA SER A 813 -13.56 24.52 33.89
C SER A 813 -13.21 23.12 34.38
N SER A 814 -11.91 22.80 34.49
CA SER A 814 -11.40 21.54 35.02
C SER A 814 -9.99 21.72 35.60
N VAL A 815 -9.59 20.79 36.46
CA VAL A 815 -8.29 20.76 37.16
C VAL A 815 -7.65 19.40 36.93
N THR A 816 -6.38 19.38 36.54
CA THR A 816 -5.63 18.13 36.34
C THR A 816 -5.26 17.48 37.68
N PRO A 817 -4.95 16.16 37.72
CA PRO A 817 -4.44 15.51 38.94
C PRO A 817 -3.20 16.20 39.52
N ARG A 818 -2.28 16.67 38.66
CA ARG A 818 -1.07 17.42 39.07
C ARG A 818 -1.42 18.75 39.74
N MET A 819 -2.33 19.51 39.15
CA MET A 819 -2.81 20.76 39.75
C MET A 819 -3.49 20.52 41.10
N LYS A 820 -4.31 19.46 41.22
CA LYS A 820 -4.97 19.11 42.47
C LYS A 820 -3.96 18.79 43.57
N SER A 821 -2.94 17.98 43.26
CA SER A 821 -1.85 17.68 44.21
C SER A 821 -1.13 18.95 44.68
N LEU A 822 -0.85 19.89 43.76
CA LEU A 822 -0.27 21.18 44.12
C LEU A 822 -1.21 22.05 44.96
N MET A 823 -2.51 22.05 44.65
CA MET A 823 -3.51 22.77 45.45
C MET A 823 -3.56 22.24 46.89
N ASP A 824 -3.47 20.93 47.08
CA ASP A 824 -3.43 20.31 48.42
C ASP A 824 -2.15 20.72 49.18
N ILE A 825 -1.00 20.83 48.49
CA ILE A 825 0.25 21.35 49.06
C ILE A 825 0.08 22.83 49.46
N ILE A 826 -0.51 23.65 48.58
CA ILE A 826 -0.74 25.08 48.84
C ILE A 826 -1.70 25.28 50.02
N ALA A 827 -2.79 24.50 50.09
CA ALA A 827 -3.82 24.62 51.12
C ALA A 827 -3.27 24.42 52.54
N ARG A 828 -2.19 23.64 52.71
CA ARG A 828 -1.53 23.43 54.02
C ARG A 828 -0.94 24.72 54.60
N LYS A 829 -0.47 25.65 53.75
CA LYS A 829 0.06 26.96 54.19
C LYS A 829 -0.91 28.12 53.93
N TYR A 830 -1.76 27.98 52.92
CA TYR A 830 -2.66 29.01 52.42
C TYR A 830 -4.07 28.42 52.22
N PRO A 831 -4.82 28.15 53.30
CA PRO A 831 -6.11 27.46 53.24
C PRO A 831 -7.21 28.27 52.53
N THR A 832 -7.01 29.58 52.35
CA THR A 832 -7.93 30.47 51.63
C THR A 832 -7.71 30.47 50.12
N PHE A 833 -6.66 29.81 49.61
CA PHE A 833 -6.39 29.74 48.18
C PHE A 833 -7.48 28.96 47.45
N CYS A 834 -8.07 29.56 46.42
CA CYS A 834 -9.04 28.89 45.56
C CYS A 834 -8.91 29.35 44.11
N LEU A 835 -8.96 28.41 43.17
CA LEU A 835 -8.96 28.75 41.75
C LEU A 835 -10.27 29.46 41.37
N PRO A 836 -10.22 30.44 40.45
CA PRO A 836 -11.44 31.04 39.92
C PRO A 836 -12.21 30.01 39.09
N VAL A 837 -13.46 29.73 39.46
CA VAL A 837 -14.36 28.77 38.78
C VAL A 837 -15.31 29.46 37.80
#